data_AF-A0A2G2LTA9-F1
#
_entry.id   AF-A0A2G2LTA9-F1
#
_cell.length_a   1.000
_cell.length_b   1.000
_cell.length_c   1.000
_cell.angle_alpha   90.00
_cell.angle_beta   90.00
_cell.angle_gamma   90.00
#
_symmetry.space_group_name_H-M   'P 1'
#
loop_
_entity.id
_entity.type
_entity.pdbx_description
1 polymer ?
#
loop_
_entity_poly.entity_id
_entity_poly.type
_entity_poly.pdbx_seq_one_letter_code
_entity_poly.pdbx_strand_id
1 'polypeptide(L)'
;MAEFFKQLWTRRVVQFGVLYLGVSWLVLQAAIAIEATAKLPDWIDQSVLVFLVLGFPLALLLAWAQDSKVKKDSGVDALLPARSTLGKPVLAVLPFSNFSSDQEQEHFADSLTEDLITALSKHDNLEVVARNSSFVFKGQSVDVRKAGAKLGADYVLEGSLRKANNVIRCTAQLIDAKTGHHLWAERDDRHVTDSLKAQDELSAAIVSGVRGALKDQVSDGANKPGNDENGSQDNARVLDPSKAMTFSDLIAPGTIKTRFAKSGSLNIAYKVSGEGPPDIVFAPGIISHQNIFGNMPPLRDSIAQLAKFSRIVTFDKRGQGLSDPTVKSPTLEERIDDIRAVMDDAGLKRAFLYGLSEGGPMCLLFAATYPERVQGLILMGTTARFSQSDDYPIGTPAKEIMKTASVWGRGVLRDVFFPSISREEMPDNVYRAMEKVIASPHNIKQLCEMLVDIDVRSVLPAIQVPTLVLHFSGDLAIPIRMGRYLAEHIPGAEFFEMAGSDHADLSTSPEAVKRVEQFCKGILKSENSTTDHGHGTILATVLAIKAGRSISDEAFGKTVQAYNGRPGGGADGARQAVFDGPTRAVHCAFDLMKLGEDQASIGLHTGLTEIRGSQITGDTIKVLTKLGDHLRPGEIVITGILHDLLVQTEIETTAYDQDISGFDRLYGVKGQQPASR
;
A
#
# COMPACT_ATOMS: atom_id res chain seq x y z
N MET A 1 -36.91 -20.22 -22.69
CA MET A 1 -35.78 -20.73 -23.51
C MET A 1 -34.73 -19.65 -23.76
N ALA A 2 -35.06 -18.48 -24.30
CA ALA A 2 -34.08 -17.41 -24.58
C ALA A 2 -33.36 -16.84 -23.33
N GLU A 3 -34.05 -16.68 -22.19
CA GLU A 3 -33.41 -16.23 -20.93
C GLU A 3 -32.44 -17.26 -20.33
N PHE A 4 -32.72 -18.55 -20.48
CA PHE A 4 -31.87 -19.63 -19.96
C PHE A 4 -30.53 -19.68 -20.71
N PHE A 5 -30.55 -19.59 -22.04
CA PHE A 5 -29.34 -19.53 -22.86
C PHE A 5 -28.55 -18.24 -22.64
N LYS A 6 -29.22 -17.11 -22.38
CA LYS A 6 -28.56 -15.83 -22.07
C LYS A 6 -27.85 -15.85 -20.70
N GLN A 7 -28.39 -16.58 -19.73
CA GLN A 7 -27.76 -16.80 -18.41
C GLN A 7 -26.57 -17.77 -18.47
N LEU A 8 -26.59 -18.73 -19.40
CA LEU A 8 -25.47 -19.67 -19.60
C LEU A 8 -24.24 -18.96 -20.20
N TRP A 9 -24.45 -18.03 -21.13
CA TRP A 9 -23.38 -17.29 -21.82
C TRP A 9 -22.74 -16.16 -21.00
N THR A 10 -23.32 -15.78 -19.87
CA THR A 10 -22.85 -14.67 -19.02
C THR A 10 -22.10 -15.13 -17.76
N ARG A 11 -21.85 -16.43 -17.59
CA ARG A 11 -21.24 -17.02 -16.38
C ARG A 11 -20.07 -17.93 -16.74
N ARG A 12 -19.10 -18.07 -15.81
CA ARG A 12 -17.86 -18.86 -15.96
C ARG A 12 -18.09 -20.36 -16.30
N VAL A 13 -19.33 -20.85 -16.28
CA VAL A 13 -19.72 -22.22 -16.64
C VAL A 13 -19.25 -22.62 -18.04
N VAL A 14 -19.30 -21.72 -19.02
CA VAL A 14 -18.82 -22.01 -20.39
C VAL A 14 -17.30 -22.22 -20.41
N GLN A 15 -16.53 -21.44 -19.63
CA GLN A 15 -15.07 -21.59 -19.52
C GLN A 15 -14.68 -22.93 -18.91
N PHE A 16 -15.40 -23.36 -17.86
CA PHE A 16 -15.22 -24.69 -17.26
C PHE A 16 -15.60 -25.82 -18.21
N GLY A 17 -16.67 -25.65 -19.00
CA GLY A 17 -17.05 -26.63 -20.03
C GLY A 17 -15.98 -26.80 -21.11
N VAL A 18 -15.42 -25.70 -21.62
CA VAL A 18 -14.33 -25.73 -22.62
C VAL A 18 -13.07 -26.36 -22.04
N LEU A 19 -12.69 -26.02 -20.80
CA LEU A 19 -11.53 -26.61 -20.13
C LEU A 19 -11.71 -28.13 -19.93
N TYR A 20 -12.90 -28.56 -19.50
CA TYR A 20 -13.20 -29.98 -19.30
C TYR A 20 -13.09 -30.77 -20.61
N LEU A 21 -13.59 -30.23 -21.72
CA LEU A 21 -13.47 -30.87 -23.03
C LEU A 21 -12.01 -30.98 -23.49
N GLY A 22 -11.19 -29.94 -23.25
CA GLY A 22 -9.76 -29.96 -23.57
C GLY A 22 -8.98 -31.01 -22.77
N VAL A 23 -9.23 -31.09 -21.46
CA VAL A 23 -8.60 -32.12 -20.59
C VAL A 23 -9.10 -33.51 -20.95
N SER A 24 -10.39 -33.67 -21.22
CA SER A 24 -10.98 -34.96 -21.63
C SER A 24 -10.37 -35.47 -22.93
N TRP A 25 -10.11 -34.58 -23.89
CA TRP A 25 -9.42 -34.93 -25.12
C TRP A 25 -7.99 -35.41 -24.88
N LEU A 26 -7.23 -34.74 -24.00
CA LEU A 26 -5.88 -35.19 -23.62
C LEU A 26 -5.88 -36.53 -22.91
N VAL A 27 -6.83 -36.76 -22.00
CA VAL A 27 -7.00 -38.06 -21.32
C VAL A 27 -7.31 -39.17 -22.32
N LEU A 28 -8.16 -38.89 -23.31
CA LEU A 28 -8.47 -39.85 -24.37
C LEU A 28 -7.26 -40.16 -25.24
N GLN A 29 -6.46 -39.15 -25.61
CA GLN A 29 -5.20 -39.36 -26.34
C GLN A 29 -4.21 -40.20 -25.55
N ALA A 30 -4.08 -39.95 -24.25
CA ALA A 30 -3.21 -40.74 -23.37
C ALA A 30 -3.69 -42.19 -23.25
N ALA A 31 -5.00 -42.43 -23.11
CA ALA A 31 -5.57 -43.78 -23.04
C ALA A 31 -5.25 -44.59 -24.31
N ILE A 32 -5.49 -44.01 -25.49
CA ILE A 32 -5.21 -44.64 -26.79
C ILE A 32 -3.71 -44.96 -26.94
N ALA A 33 -2.83 -44.03 -26.54
CA ALA A 33 -1.38 -44.23 -26.61
C ALA A 33 -0.89 -45.36 -25.67
N ILE A 34 -1.49 -45.47 -24.49
CA ILE A 34 -1.17 -46.52 -23.51
C ILE A 34 -1.66 -47.88 -24.00
N GLU A 35 -2.88 -47.98 -24.55
CA GLU A 35 -3.42 -49.22 -25.09
C GLU A 35 -2.51 -49.81 -26.19
N ALA A 36 -2.06 -48.97 -27.12
CA ALA A 36 -1.16 -49.36 -28.21
C ALA A 36 0.17 -49.97 -27.73
N THR A 37 0.61 -49.59 -26.52
CA THR A 37 1.88 -50.05 -25.95
C THR A 37 1.68 -51.23 -24.99
N ALA A 38 0.58 -51.26 -24.25
CA ALA A 38 0.37 -52.15 -23.10
C ALA A 38 -0.54 -53.35 -23.38
N LYS A 39 -1.11 -53.51 -24.59
CA LYS A 39 -2.07 -54.59 -24.94
C LYS A 39 -3.22 -54.71 -23.94
N LEU A 40 -3.78 -53.57 -23.59
CA LEU A 40 -4.91 -53.52 -22.67
C LEU A 40 -6.18 -54.08 -23.35
N PRO A 41 -7.16 -54.55 -22.57
CA PRO A 41 -8.44 -54.99 -23.12
C PRO A 41 -9.26 -53.82 -23.72
N ASP A 42 -9.93 -54.09 -24.86
CA ASP A 42 -10.74 -53.12 -25.62
C ASP A 42 -11.87 -52.43 -24.81
N TRP A 43 -12.26 -52.99 -23.65
CA TRP A 43 -13.29 -52.39 -22.79
C TRP A 43 -12.79 -51.16 -22.02
N ILE A 44 -11.47 -50.94 -21.94
CA ILE A 44 -10.89 -49.81 -21.22
C ILE A 44 -11.21 -48.47 -21.89
N ASP A 45 -11.11 -48.40 -23.22
CA ASP A 45 -11.46 -47.20 -23.98
C ASP A 45 -12.92 -46.81 -23.81
N GLN A 46 -13.81 -47.81 -23.85
CA GLN A 46 -15.23 -47.61 -23.60
C GLN A 46 -15.48 -47.09 -22.18
N SER A 47 -14.73 -47.57 -21.19
CA SER A 47 -14.85 -47.13 -19.79
C SER A 47 -14.38 -45.69 -19.61
N VAL A 48 -13.23 -45.33 -20.17
CA VAL A 48 -12.68 -43.96 -20.13
C VAL A 48 -13.67 -42.99 -20.77
N LEU A 49 -14.22 -43.33 -21.93
CA LEU A 49 -15.23 -42.51 -22.60
C LEU A 49 -16.48 -42.33 -21.74
N VAL A 50 -17.00 -43.40 -21.12
CA VAL A 50 -18.16 -43.35 -20.24
C VAL A 50 -17.90 -42.45 -19.02
N PHE A 51 -16.72 -42.54 -18.39
CA PHE A 51 -16.37 -41.69 -17.25
C PHE A 51 -16.25 -40.21 -17.62
N LEU A 52 -15.69 -39.89 -18.78
CA LEU A 52 -15.61 -38.50 -19.27
C LEU A 52 -16.99 -37.93 -19.61
N VAL A 53 -17.85 -38.73 -20.24
CA VAL A 53 -19.24 -38.32 -20.56
C VAL A 53 -20.07 -38.12 -19.30
N LEU A 54 -19.94 -38.98 -18.30
CA LEU A 54 -20.66 -38.84 -17.02
C LEU A 54 -20.09 -37.72 -16.14
N GLY A 55 -18.78 -37.47 -16.21
CA GLY A 55 -18.13 -36.41 -15.46
C GLY A 55 -18.44 -35.00 -15.99
N PHE A 56 -18.78 -34.85 -17.27
CA PHE A 56 -19.09 -33.54 -17.86
C PHE A 56 -20.36 -32.88 -17.27
N PRO A 57 -21.53 -33.54 -17.17
CA PRO A 57 -22.71 -33.00 -16.50
C PRO A 57 -22.44 -32.67 -15.02
N LEU A 58 -21.64 -33.49 -14.33
CA LEU A 58 -21.29 -33.27 -12.93
C LEU A 58 -20.38 -32.04 -12.77
N ALA A 59 -19.39 -31.86 -13.66
CA ALA A 59 -18.52 -30.70 -13.69
C ALA A 59 -19.32 -29.40 -13.96
N LEU A 60 -20.28 -29.43 -14.88
CA LEU A 60 -21.17 -28.30 -15.14
C LEU A 60 -22.09 -27.99 -13.94
N LEU A 61 -22.62 -29.02 -13.27
CA LEU A 61 -23.42 -28.86 -12.06
C LEU A 61 -22.60 -28.27 -10.90
N LEU A 62 -21.36 -28.71 -10.71
CA LEU A 62 -20.46 -28.16 -9.69
C LEU A 62 -20.02 -26.73 -10.01
N ALA A 63 -19.74 -26.41 -11.28
CA ALA A 63 -19.44 -25.04 -11.72
C ALA A 63 -20.64 -24.11 -11.51
N TRP A 64 -21.86 -24.60 -11.77
CA TRP A 64 -23.10 -23.86 -11.50
C TRP A 64 -23.36 -23.69 -9.99
N ALA A 65 -23.07 -24.71 -9.18
CA ALA A 65 -23.20 -24.66 -7.73
C ALA A 65 -22.20 -23.69 -7.08
N GLN A 66 -20.96 -23.62 -7.56
CA GLN A 66 -19.97 -22.64 -7.09
C GLN A 66 -20.35 -21.20 -7.47
N ASP A 67 -20.91 -20.99 -8.66
CA ASP A 67 -21.41 -19.69 -9.11
C ASP A 67 -22.72 -19.28 -8.40
N SER A 68 -23.48 -20.23 -7.85
CA SER A 68 -24.64 -19.94 -7.00
C SER A 68 -24.27 -19.51 -5.57
N LYS A 69 -23.02 -19.76 -5.13
CA LYS A 69 -22.43 -19.14 -3.92
C LYS A 69 -21.77 -17.79 -4.21
N VAL A 70 -21.82 -17.30 -5.44
CA VAL A 70 -21.40 -15.95 -5.83
C VAL A 70 -22.61 -15.15 -6.30
N LYS A 71 -23.35 -14.60 -5.34
CA LYS A 71 -24.27 -13.46 -5.51
C LYS A 71 -24.30 -12.76 -4.14
N LYS A 72 -24.06 -11.46 -4.00
CA LYS A 72 -24.28 -10.37 -4.95
C LYS A 72 -23.51 -9.14 -4.43
N ASP A 73 -22.23 -9.00 -4.80
CA ASP A 73 -21.62 -7.67 -4.84
C ASP A 73 -22.17 -6.95 -6.06
N SER A 74 -23.38 -6.40 -5.92
CA SER A 74 -23.74 -5.22 -6.70
C SER A 74 -22.84 -4.10 -6.19
N GLY A 75 -21.95 -3.61 -7.05
CA GLY A 75 -21.00 -2.52 -6.80
C GLY A 75 -21.65 -1.16 -6.48
N VAL A 76 -22.40 -1.09 -5.38
CA VAL A 76 -22.91 0.14 -4.74
C VAL A 76 -22.87 0.05 -3.20
N ASP A 77 -22.32 -1.03 -2.61
CA ASP A 77 -22.37 -1.25 -1.14
C ASP A 77 -21.14 -0.78 -0.34
N ALA A 78 -20.37 0.18 -0.88
CA ALA A 78 -19.32 0.89 -0.12
C ALA A 78 -19.42 2.42 -0.29
N LEU A 79 -20.62 2.96 -0.12
CA LEU A 79 -20.85 4.37 0.22
C LEU A 79 -21.90 4.39 1.33
N LEU A 80 -21.50 4.03 2.55
CA LEU A 80 -22.26 4.42 3.73
C LEU A 80 -22.24 5.96 3.79
N PRO A 81 -23.38 6.65 3.87
CA PRO A 81 -23.36 8.09 4.07
C PRO A 81 -22.65 8.39 5.40
N ALA A 82 -21.69 9.31 5.35
CA ALA A 82 -20.95 9.76 6.52
C ALA A 82 -21.94 10.25 7.59
N ARG A 83 -21.80 9.73 8.81
CA ARG A 83 -22.56 10.20 9.97
C ARG A 83 -22.32 11.71 10.17
N SER A 84 -23.39 12.43 10.54
CA SER A 84 -23.40 13.84 10.94
C SER A 84 -22.11 14.33 11.58
N THR A 85 -21.55 15.41 11.04
CA THR A 85 -20.42 16.16 11.62
C THR A 85 -20.85 17.11 12.75
N LEU A 86 -22.13 17.13 13.16
CA LEU A 86 -22.72 18.11 14.05
C LEU A 86 -23.19 17.55 15.41
N GLY A 87 -23.02 16.25 15.67
CA GLY A 87 -23.49 15.62 16.92
C GLY A 87 -25.02 15.56 17.04
N LYS A 88 -25.74 15.78 15.93
CA LYS A 88 -27.20 15.68 15.86
C LYS A 88 -27.59 14.23 15.57
N PRO A 89 -28.64 13.70 16.19
CA PRO A 89 -29.15 12.38 15.87
C PRO A 89 -29.53 12.28 14.39
N VAL A 90 -29.16 11.18 13.74
CA VAL A 90 -29.46 10.90 12.34
C VAL A 90 -30.68 9.97 12.26
N LEU A 91 -31.72 10.40 11.55
CA LEU A 91 -32.95 9.64 11.30
C LEU A 91 -33.04 9.21 9.84
N ALA A 92 -33.23 7.92 9.60
CA ALA A 92 -33.66 7.43 8.29
C ALA A 92 -35.17 7.21 8.29
N VAL A 93 -35.87 7.66 7.26
CA VAL A 93 -37.27 7.28 7.00
C VAL A 93 -37.28 6.26 5.88
N LEU A 94 -37.71 5.03 6.16
CA LEU A 94 -37.84 3.98 5.16
C LEU A 94 -39.17 4.12 4.39
N PRO A 95 -39.22 3.67 3.12
CA PRO A 95 -40.45 3.65 2.35
C PRO A 95 -41.57 2.92 3.08
N PHE A 96 -42.70 3.60 3.27
CA PHE A 96 -43.86 3.01 3.93
C PHE A 96 -44.39 1.84 3.09
N SER A 97 -44.65 0.71 3.75
CA SER A 97 -45.15 -0.49 3.10
C SER A 97 -46.63 -0.36 2.77
N ASN A 98 -47.01 -0.58 1.51
CA ASN A 98 -48.40 -0.66 1.10
C ASN A 98 -48.91 -2.11 1.21
N PHE A 99 -49.89 -2.36 2.08
CA PHE A 99 -50.53 -3.67 2.21
C PHE A 99 -51.85 -3.79 1.45
N SER A 100 -52.12 -2.86 0.53
CA SER A 100 -53.23 -2.92 -0.42
C SER A 100 -52.73 -3.28 -1.82
N SER A 101 -53.56 -3.94 -2.64
CA SER A 101 -53.21 -4.34 -4.01
C SER A 101 -53.36 -3.23 -5.06
N ASP A 102 -53.39 -1.97 -4.64
CA ASP A 102 -53.76 -0.82 -5.46
C ASP A 102 -52.54 0.09 -5.72
N GLN A 103 -52.29 0.38 -7.00
CA GLN A 103 -51.14 1.16 -7.46
C GLN A 103 -51.25 2.65 -7.10
N GLU A 104 -52.46 3.20 -6.98
CA GLU A 104 -52.64 4.59 -6.51
C GLU A 104 -52.17 4.76 -5.06
N GLN A 105 -52.27 3.70 -4.25
CA GLN A 105 -51.84 3.72 -2.85
C GLN A 105 -50.33 3.56 -2.70
N GLU A 106 -49.68 2.93 -3.68
CA GLU A 106 -48.22 2.87 -3.74
C GLU A 106 -47.63 4.27 -3.92
N HIS A 107 -48.26 5.08 -4.79
CA HIS A 107 -47.89 6.48 -4.98
C HIS A 107 -48.16 7.32 -3.72
N PHE A 108 -49.25 7.04 -3.01
CA PHE A 108 -49.55 7.68 -1.73
C PHE A 108 -48.52 7.34 -0.64
N ALA A 109 -48.10 6.08 -0.53
CA ALA A 109 -47.08 5.64 0.43
C ALA A 109 -45.70 6.28 0.15
N ASP A 110 -45.31 6.34 -1.12
CA ASP A 110 -44.09 7.01 -1.54
C ASP A 110 -44.16 8.50 -1.23
N SER A 111 -45.28 9.15 -1.55
CA SER A 111 -45.45 10.58 -1.31
C SER A 111 -45.48 10.93 0.18
N LEU A 112 -46.10 10.10 1.03
CA LEU A 112 -46.06 10.29 2.48
C LEU A 112 -44.64 10.14 3.04
N THR A 113 -43.87 9.16 2.53
CA THR A 113 -42.46 8.98 2.91
C THR A 113 -41.63 10.23 2.56
N GLU A 114 -41.86 10.81 1.38
CA GLU A 114 -41.20 12.06 0.97
C GLU A 114 -41.54 13.25 1.85
N ASP A 115 -42.81 13.41 2.18
CA ASP A 115 -43.27 14.51 3.01
C ASP A 115 -42.69 14.41 4.41
N LEU A 116 -42.56 13.19 4.95
CA LEU A 116 -41.92 12.95 6.24
C LEU A 116 -40.43 13.29 6.22
N ILE A 117 -39.69 12.85 5.19
CA ILE A 117 -38.27 13.21 5.02
C ILE A 117 -38.11 14.73 4.98
N THR A 118 -38.95 15.40 4.17
CA THR A 118 -38.92 16.85 3.97
C THR A 118 -39.33 17.63 5.21
N ALA A 119 -40.33 17.16 5.95
CA ALA A 119 -40.82 17.83 7.16
C ALA A 119 -39.82 17.66 8.32
N LEU A 120 -39.25 16.47 8.49
CA LEU A 120 -38.28 16.17 9.54
C LEU A 120 -36.93 16.86 9.29
N SER A 121 -36.53 17.03 8.02
CA SER A 121 -35.27 17.70 7.67
C SER A 121 -35.26 19.20 7.95
N LYS A 122 -36.44 19.83 8.12
CA LYS A 122 -36.56 21.25 8.45
C LYS A 122 -36.24 21.57 9.92
N HIS A 123 -35.89 20.58 10.73
CA HIS A 123 -35.62 20.75 12.15
C HIS A 123 -34.11 20.79 12.45
N ASP A 124 -33.68 21.87 13.10
CA ASP A 124 -32.26 22.13 13.36
C ASP A 124 -31.57 21.11 14.28
N ASN A 125 -32.29 20.22 14.97
CA ASN A 125 -31.73 19.27 15.92
C ASN A 125 -31.75 17.81 15.43
N LEU A 126 -32.02 17.59 14.14
CA LEU A 126 -32.12 16.26 13.55
C LEU A 126 -31.50 16.27 12.15
N GLU A 127 -30.65 15.30 11.84
CA GLU A 127 -30.24 15.06 10.46
C GLU A 127 -31.08 13.95 9.86
N VAL A 128 -31.57 14.13 8.64
CA VAL A 128 -32.44 13.16 7.97
C VAL A 128 -31.74 12.60 6.74
N VAL A 129 -31.69 11.29 6.63
CA VAL A 129 -31.08 10.59 5.50
C VAL A 129 -31.84 10.92 4.21
N ALA A 130 -31.08 11.26 3.17
CA ALA A 130 -31.65 11.65 1.87
C ALA A 130 -32.49 10.52 1.26
N ARG A 131 -33.62 10.89 0.65
CA ARG A 131 -34.57 10.02 -0.07
C ARG A 131 -33.90 8.88 -0.84
N ASN A 132 -32.99 9.22 -1.75
CA ASN A 132 -32.43 8.25 -2.70
C ASN A 132 -31.63 7.14 -2.00
N SER A 133 -31.13 7.40 -0.80
CA SER A 133 -30.45 6.39 0.02
C SER A 133 -31.48 5.47 0.70
N SER A 134 -32.55 6.03 1.28
CA SER A 134 -33.59 5.26 1.96
C SER A 134 -34.46 4.43 1.01
N PHE A 135 -34.76 4.93 -0.19
CA PHE A 135 -35.62 4.24 -1.16
C PHE A 135 -34.98 2.99 -1.77
N VAL A 136 -33.68 2.76 -1.57
CA VAL A 136 -33.01 1.49 -1.93
C VAL A 136 -33.64 0.30 -1.21
N PHE A 137 -34.25 0.52 -0.04
CA PHE A 137 -34.90 -0.51 0.77
C PHE A 137 -36.35 -0.78 0.37
N LYS A 138 -36.89 -0.07 -0.64
CA LYS A 138 -38.28 -0.26 -1.08
C LYS A 138 -38.53 -1.71 -1.51
N GLY A 139 -39.59 -2.31 -0.96
CA GLY A 139 -40.00 -3.70 -1.25
C GLY A 139 -39.06 -4.77 -0.68
N GLN A 140 -38.10 -4.40 0.17
CA GLN A 140 -37.20 -5.34 0.82
C GLN A 140 -37.61 -5.57 2.28
N SER A 141 -37.62 -6.82 2.72
CA SER A 141 -37.72 -7.15 4.14
C SER A 141 -36.30 -7.13 4.72
N VAL A 142 -35.93 -6.04 5.38
CA VAL A 142 -34.59 -5.83 5.94
C VAL A 142 -34.71 -5.55 7.43
N ASP A 143 -33.84 -6.18 8.22
CA ASP A 143 -33.70 -5.89 9.65
C ASP A 143 -33.36 -4.41 9.84
N VAL A 144 -34.12 -3.72 10.67
CA VAL A 144 -33.99 -2.27 10.90
C VAL A 144 -32.59 -1.88 11.36
N ARG A 145 -31.87 -2.75 12.10
CA ARG A 145 -30.48 -2.50 12.50
C ARG A 145 -29.54 -2.53 11.31
N LYS A 146 -29.79 -3.44 10.36
CA LYS A 146 -29.02 -3.51 9.10
C LYS A 146 -29.35 -2.33 8.19
N ALA A 147 -30.61 -1.94 8.10
CA ALA A 147 -31.02 -0.76 7.34
C ALA A 147 -30.40 0.52 7.95
N GLY A 148 -30.47 0.69 9.26
CA GLY A 148 -29.86 1.81 9.98
C GLY A 148 -28.34 1.84 9.85
N ALA A 149 -27.65 0.70 10.00
CA ALA A 149 -26.20 0.60 9.77
C ALA A 149 -25.80 0.95 8.34
N LYS A 150 -26.58 0.48 7.34
CA LYS A 150 -26.33 0.76 5.93
C LYS A 150 -26.64 2.22 5.54
N LEU A 151 -27.57 2.85 6.23
CA LEU A 151 -27.94 4.26 6.03
C LEU A 151 -27.17 5.24 6.93
N GLY A 152 -26.34 4.74 7.86
CA GLY A 152 -25.66 5.59 8.84
C GLY A 152 -26.60 6.30 9.82
N ALA A 153 -27.81 5.76 10.04
CA ALA A 153 -28.83 6.36 10.89
C ALA A 153 -28.79 5.83 12.33
N ASP A 154 -29.00 6.73 13.30
CA ASP A 154 -29.16 6.40 14.72
C ASP A 154 -30.56 5.88 15.03
N TYR A 155 -31.55 6.39 14.30
CA TYR A 155 -32.94 6.00 14.41
C TYR A 155 -33.51 5.71 13.04
N VAL A 156 -34.48 4.79 12.97
CA VAL A 156 -35.20 4.46 11.75
C VAL A 156 -36.69 4.64 11.98
N LEU A 157 -37.34 5.40 11.12
CA LEU A 157 -38.79 5.50 11.01
C LEU A 157 -39.25 4.57 9.91
N GLU A 158 -40.08 3.59 10.26
CA GLU A 158 -40.75 2.72 9.31
C GLU A 158 -42.26 2.74 9.54
N GLY A 159 -43.01 2.33 8.53
CA GLY A 159 -44.45 2.29 8.66
C GLY A 159 -45.13 1.55 7.53
N SER A 160 -46.45 1.43 7.67
CA SER A 160 -47.29 0.79 6.67
C SER A 160 -48.62 1.50 6.53
N LEU A 161 -49.14 1.40 5.31
CA LEU A 161 -50.43 1.94 4.92
C LEU A 161 -51.32 0.81 4.43
N ARG A 162 -52.58 0.87 4.85
CA ARG A 162 -53.62 -0.02 4.35
C ARG A 162 -54.90 0.78 4.18
N LYS A 163 -55.44 0.79 2.96
CA LYS A 163 -56.74 1.40 2.68
C LYS A 163 -57.81 0.32 2.63
N ALA A 164 -58.91 0.55 3.31
CA ALA A 164 -60.12 -0.23 3.17
C ALA A 164 -61.29 0.73 3.00
N ASN A 165 -61.97 0.69 1.85
CA ASN A 165 -63.02 1.64 1.48
C ASN A 165 -62.51 3.09 1.53
N ASN A 166 -63.19 3.97 2.28
CA ASN A 166 -62.80 5.37 2.50
C ASN A 166 -62.01 5.56 3.81
N VAL A 167 -61.24 4.57 4.29
CA VAL A 167 -60.38 4.74 5.47
C VAL A 167 -58.94 4.29 5.15
N ILE A 168 -57.97 5.16 5.40
CA ILE A 168 -56.54 4.84 5.39
C ILE A 168 -56.11 4.59 6.83
N ARG A 169 -55.57 3.40 7.07
CA ARG A 169 -54.89 3.03 8.29
C ARG A 169 -53.39 3.20 8.08
N CYS A 170 -52.79 4.08 8.85
CA CYS A 170 -51.35 4.28 8.92
C CYS A 170 -50.83 3.69 10.22
N THR A 171 -49.72 2.97 10.17
CA THR A 171 -48.94 2.60 11.34
C THR A 171 -47.52 3.09 11.12
N ALA A 172 -46.99 3.87 12.06
CA ALA A 172 -45.63 4.40 12.01
C ALA A 172 -44.90 4.06 13.30
N GLN A 173 -43.63 3.73 13.19
CA GLN A 173 -42.81 3.28 14.31
C GLN A 173 -41.40 3.86 14.20
N LEU A 174 -40.91 4.39 15.31
CA LEU A 174 -39.56 4.91 15.47
C LEU A 174 -38.74 3.89 16.28
N ILE A 175 -37.63 3.46 15.71
CA ILE A 175 -36.80 2.38 16.24
C ILE A 175 -35.36 2.87 16.39
N ASP A 176 -34.71 2.51 17.49
CA ASP A 176 -33.27 2.69 17.68
C ASP A 176 -32.52 1.72 16.76
N ALA A 177 -31.70 2.26 15.85
CA ALA A 177 -30.99 1.49 14.84
C ALA A 177 -29.88 0.59 15.42
N LYS A 178 -29.40 0.86 16.63
CA LYS A 178 -28.38 0.06 17.31
C LYS A 178 -29.00 -1.10 18.08
N THR A 179 -30.05 -0.82 18.85
CA THR A 179 -30.66 -1.81 19.74
C THR A 179 -31.80 -2.58 19.07
N GLY A 180 -32.46 -2.00 18.08
CA GLY A 180 -33.68 -2.52 17.46
C GLY A 180 -34.92 -2.34 18.34
N HIS A 181 -34.85 -1.53 19.40
CA HIS A 181 -35.97 -1.28 20.30
C HIS A 181 -36.88 -0.16 19.77
N HIS A 182 -38.19 -0.33 19.96
CA HIS A 182 -39.18 0.70 19.63
C HIS A 182 -39.12 1.83 20.65
N LEU A 183 -38.92 3.06 20.16
CA LEU A 183 -38.97 4.28 20.95
C LEU A 183 -40.36 4.90 20.91
N TRP A 184 -41.06 4.74 19.80
CA TRP A 184 -42.43 5.18 19.63
C TRP A 184 -43.12 4.38 18.53
N ALA A 185 -44.40 4.14 18.68
CA ALA A 185 -45.23 3.51 17.67
C ALA A 185 -46.65 4.06 17.78
N GLU A 186 -47.24 4.45 16.66
CA GLU A 186 -48.59 4.95 16.61
C GLU A 186 -49.35 4.38 15.42
N ARG A 187 -50.66 4.23 15.62
CA ARG A 187 -51.59 3.83 14.58
C ARG A 187 -52.69 4.87 14.49
N ASP A 188 -52.90 5.37 13.28
CA ASP A 188 -53.87 6.41 12.98
C ASP A 188 -54.78 5.95 11.81
N ASP A 189 -56.10 5.99 12.04
CA ASP A 189 -57.12 5.58 11.08
C ASP A 189 -57.87 6.85 10.61
N ARG A 190 -57.68 7.25 9.33
CA ARG A 190 -58.24 8.50 8.78
C ARG A 190 -59.26 8.23 7.67
N HIS A 191 -60.39 8.95 7.73
CA HIS A 191 -61.39 8.89 6.66
C HIS A 191 -60.95 9.71 5.44
N VAL A 192 -60.91 9.07 4.27
CA VAL A 192 -60.49 9.65 2.98
C VAL A 192 -61.68 10.28 2.28
N THR A 193 -61.96 11.54 2.60
CA THR A 193 -62.80 12.43 1.76
C THR A 193 -61.94 13.28 0.82
N ASP A 194 -60.71 13.58 1.23
CA ASP A 194 -59.67 14.26 0.45
C ASP A 194 -58.33 13.58 0.77
N SER A 195 -57.70 12.97 -0.24
CA SER A 195 -56.44 12.23 -0.07
C SER A 195 -55.28 13.13 0.31
N LEU A 196 -55.23 14.36 -0.20
CA LEU A 196 -54.15 15.30 0.09
C LEU A 196 -54.25 15.81 1.53
N LYS A 197 -55.47 16.15 1.96
CA LYS A 197 -55.70 16.56 3.35
C LYS A 197 -55.38 15.45 4.34
N ALA A 198 -55.74 14.20 4.02
CA ALA A 198 -55.40 13.05 4.86
C ALA A 198 -53.89 12.81 4.95
N GLN A 199 -53.15 13.06 3.86
CA GLN A 199 -51.69 12.98 3.83
C GLN A 199 -51.03 14.04 4.71
N ASP A 200 -51.47 15.30 4.60
CA ASP A 200 -50.94 16.41 5.41
C ASP A 200 -51.17 16.18 6.90
N GLU A 201 -52.37 15.73 7.28
CA GLU A 201 -52.72 15.43 8.68
C GLU A 201 -51.91 14.25 9.24
N LEU A 202 -51.73 13.17 8.46
CA LEU A 202 -50.92 12.01 8.85
C LEU A 202 -49.44 12.39 9.00
N SER A 203 -48.89 13.15 8.05
CA SER A 203 -47.50 13.63 8.11
C SER A 203 -47.27 14.48 9.37
N ALA A 204 -48.17 15.43 9.65
CA ALA A 204 -48.07 16.29 10.83
C ALA A 204 -48.14 15.48 12.15
N ALA A 205 -49.03 14.49 12.23
CA ALA A 205 -49.16 13.63 13.41
C ALA A 205 -47.89 12.80 13.66
N ILE A 206 -47.35 12.15 12.63
CA ILE A 206 -46.14 11.33 12.73
C ILE A 206 -44.91 12.17 13.09
N VAL A 207 -44.74 13.34 12.47
CA VAL A 207 -43.64 14.25 12.80
C VAL A 207 -43.72 14.70 14.25
N SER A 208 -44.93 15.00 14.76
CA SER A 208 -45.13 15.36 16.16
C SER A 208 -44.72 14.23 17.11
N GLY A 209 -45.18 13.00 16.83
CA GLY A 209 -44.87 11.81 17.64
C GLY A 209 -43.38 11.48 17.69
N VAL A 210 -42.73 11.45 16.52
CA VAL A 210 -41.28 11.20 16.39
C VAL A 210 -40.46 12.24 17.18
N ARG A 211 -40.86 13.50 17.13
CA ARG A 211 -40.16 14.57 17.87
C ARG A 211 -40.35 14.48 19.37
N GLY A 212 -41.53 14.06 19.84
CA GLY A 212 -41.76 13.81 21.26
C GLY A 212 -40.82 12.72 21.79
N ALA A 213 -40.82 11.57 21.11
CA ALA A 213 -40.02 10.41 21.51
C ALA A 213 -38.51 10.68 21.55
N LEU A 214 -37.99 11.46 20.59
CA LEU A 214 -36.57 11.80 20.54
C LEU A 214 -36.14 12.82 21.60
N LYS A 215 -37.05 13.65 22.13
CA LYS A 215 -36.73 14.59 23.22
C LYS A 215 -36.53 13.86 24.55
N ASP A 216 -37.37 12.87 24.84
CA ASP A 216 -37.33 12.14 26.11
C ASP A 216 -36.03 11.34 26.29
N GLN A 217 -35.44 10.85 25.18
CA GLN A 217 -34.15 10.14 25.18
C GLN A 217 -32.94 11.03 25.49
N VAL A 218 -33.01 12.34 25.25
CA VAL A 218 -31.92 13.28 25.51
C VAL A 218 -31.90 13.73 26.98
N SER A 219 -33.04 13.68 27.67
CA SER A 219 -33.18 14.08 29.08
C SER A 219 -32.70 13.04 30.11
N ASP A 220 -32.75 11.74 29.80
CA ASP A 220 -32.43 10.67 30.78
C ASP A 220 -30.93 10.38 30.97
N GLY A 221 -30.05 10.92 30.11
CA GLY A 221 -28.60 10.68 30.16
C GLY A 221 -27.80 11.59 31.11
N ALA A 222 -28.42 12.58 31.75
CA ALA A 222 -27.72 13.70 32.38
C ALA A 222 -27.57 13.63 33.92
N ASN A 223 -27.95 12.55 34.60
CA ASN A 223 -27.97 12.55 36.08
C ASN A 223 -27.47 11.25 36.72
N LYS A 224 -26.18 11.21 37.11
CA LYS A 224 -25.69 10.43 38.27
C LYS A 224 -24.35 11.01 38.78
N PRO A 225 -24.26 11.46 40.05
CA PRO A 225 -23.05 12.05 40.62
C PRO A 225 -22.11 11.00 41.21
N GLY A 226 -20.81 11.31 41.14
CA GLY A 226 -19.72 10.54 41.75
C GLY A 226 -19.60 10.76 43.26
N ASN A 227 -18.77 9.91 43.88
CA ASN A 227 -18.16 10.18 45.17
C ASN A 227 -16.69 9.79 45.10
N ASP A 228 -15.85 10.75 45.46
CA ASP A 228 -14.39 10.70 45.51
C ASP A 228 -13.88 10.04 46.80
N GLU A 229 -12.55 9.85 46.76
CA GLU A 229 -11.59 9.74 47.87
C GLU A 229 -11.18 8.32 48.31
N ASN A 230 -10.00 7.87 47.86
CA ASN A 230 -8.76 8.15 48.61
C ASN A 230 -7.50 7.83 47.77
N GLY A 231 -6.51 8.72 47.85
CA GLY A 231 -5.27 8.63 47.08
C GLY A 231 -4.19 7.78 47.74
N SER A 232 -3.40 7.09 46.91
CA SER A 232 -1.95 7.00 47.08
C SER A 232 -1.32 6.74 45.71
N GLN A 233 -0.22 7.45 45.47
CA GLN A 233 0.48 7.57 44.20
C GLN A 233 1.17 6.25 43.84
N ASP A 234 1.00 5.79 42.60
CA ASP A 234 2.14 5.26 41.84
C ASP A 234 1.93 5.35 40.32
N ASN A 235 3.03 5.65 39.64
CA ASN A 235 3.08 6.03 38.23
C ASN A 235 2.78 4.86 37.28
N ALA A 236 1.62 4.92 36.63
CA ALA A 236 1.43 4.41 35.29
C ALA A 236 0.35 5.27 34.62
N ARG A 237 0.64 5.88 33.47
CA ARG A 237 -0.43 6.35 32.57
C ARG A 237 -1.19 5.12 32.10
N VAL A 238 -2.17 4.70 32.89
CA VAL A 238 -3.29 3.88 32.43
C VAL A 238 -4.05 4.78 31.46
N LEU A 239 -3.92 4.50 30.17
CA LEU A 239 -4.70 5.16 29.14
C LEU A 239 -6.18 4.85 29.42
N ASP A 240 -6.94 5.89 29.70
CA ASP A 240 -8.38 5.86 29.83
C ASP A 240 -9.00 5.33 28.52
N PRO A 241 -9.71 4.19 28.53
CA PRO A 241 -10.37 3.63 27.35
C PRO A 241 -11.46 4.55 26.74
N SER A 242 -11.81 5.66 27.40
CA SER A 242 -12.91 6.55 27.02
C SER A 242 -12.53 7.75 26.14
N LYS A 243 -11.26 7.94 25.77
CA LYS A 243 -10.84 9.08 24.92
C LYS A 243 -10.31 8.62 23.56
N ALA A 244 -11.19 8.67 22.57
CA ALA A 244 -10.80 8.51 21.16
C ALA A 244 -9.59 9.40 20.83
N MET A 245 -8.63 8.87 20.08
CA MET A 245 -7.43 9.62 19.69
C MET A 245 -7.84 10.90 18.98
N THR A 246 -7.26 12.04 19.36
CA THR A 246 -7.45 13.30 18.66
C THR A 246 -6.30 13.53 17.66
N PHE A 247 -6.52 14.41 16.68
CA PHE A 247 -5.42 14.83 15.81
C PHE A 247 -4.28 15.47 16.60
N SER A 248 -4.60 16.23 17.66
CA SER A 248 -3.58 16.83 18.54
C SER A 248 -2.74 15.77 19.24
N ASP A 249 -3.33 14.64 19.67
CA ASP A 249 -2.58 13.54 20.27
C ASP A 249 -1.62 12.91 19.25
N LEU A 250 -2.09 12.75 18.00
CA LEU A 250 -1.31 12.14 16.93
C LEU A 250 -0.08 12.97 16.52
N ILE A 251 -0.22 14.30 16.43
CA ILE A 251 0.87 15.20 16.04
C ILE A 251 1.67 15.76 17.23
N ALA A 252 1.30 15.42 18.47
CA ALA A 252 1.99 15.90 19.65
C ALA A 252 3.48 15.53 19.60
N PRO A 253 4.38 16.45 19.98
CA PRO A 253 5.79 16.13 20.10
C PRO A 253 5.97 15.04 21.16
N GLY A 254 6.62 13.94 20.79
CA GLY A 254 6.98 12.88 21.73
C GLY A 254 8.05 13.32 22.73
N THR A 255 8.27 12.52 23.76
CA THR A 255 9.32 12.76 24.78
C THR A 255 10.74 12.55 24.23
N ILE A 256 10.87 11.77 23.16
CA ILE A 256 12.15 11.53 22.48
C ILE A 256 12.50 12.74 21.62
N LYS A 257 13.66 13.34 21.90
CA LYS A 257 14.19 14.51 21.20
C LYS A 257 14.44 14.19 19.72
N THR A 258 13.83 14.97 18.84
CA THR A 258 14.15 14.98 17.41
C THR A 258 15.54 15.59 17.18
N ARG A 259 16.34 14.92 16.36
CA ARG A 259 17.67 15.33 15.88
C ARG A 259 17.62 15.53 14.37
N PHE A 260 18.65 16.16 13.82
CA PHE A 260 18.72 16.47 12.39
C PHE A 260 20.09 16.12 11.84
N ALA A 261 20.11 15.21 10.86
CA ALA A 261 21.31 14.87 10.12
C ALA A 261 21.41 15.72 8.85
N LYS A 262 22.62 16.11 8.44
CA LYS A 262 22.83 16.84 7.17
C LYS A 262 23.02 15.87 6.01
N SER A 263 22.08 15.90 5.07
CA SER A 263 22.12 15.15 3.81
C SER A 263 22.20 16.14 2.64
N GLY A 264 23.41 16.38 2.14
CA GLY A 264 23.67 17.51 1.25
C GLY A 264 23.33 18.85 1.92
N SER A 265 22.46 19.64 1.30
CA SER A 265 21.96 20.90 1.87
C SER A 265 20.81 20.71 2.87
N LEU A 266 20.12 19.56 2.82
CA LEU A 266 18.89 19.30 3.56
C LEU A 266 19.16 18.78 4.98
N ASN A 267 18.23 19.10 5.88
CA ASN A 267 18.16 18.52 7.22
C ASN A 267 17.15 17.35 7.23
N ILE A 268 17.62 16.18 7.66
CA ILE A 268 16.81 14.97 7.79
C ILE A 268 16.51 14.75 9.27
N ALA A 269 15.23 14.88 9.63
CA ALA A 269 14.76 14.69 10.99
C ALA A 269 14.77 13.22 11.38
N TYR A 270 15.34 12.89 12.53
CA TYR A 270 15.40 11.52 13.04
C TYR A 270 15.28 11.45 14.56
N LYS A 271 14.95 10.27 15.08
CA LYS A 271 14.88 9.95 16.51
C LYS A 271 15.62 8.65 16.79
N VAL A 272 16.11 8.53 18.02
CA VAL A 272 16.79 7.32 18.52
C VAL A 272 16.02 6.81 19.73
N SER A 273 15.64 5.53 19.70
CA SER A 273 14.93 4.84 20.78
C SER A 273 15.66 3.58 21.19
N GLY A 274 15.57 3.21 22.47
CA GLY A 274 16.23 2.02 23.00
C GLY A 274 17.76 2.13 23.08
N GLU A 275 18.39 1.00 23.40
CA GLU A 275 19.83 0.87 23.59
C GLU A 275 20.33 -0.34 22.80
N GLY A 276 21.52 -0.20 22.22
CA GLY A 276 22.12 -1.22 21.35
C GLY A 276 23.26 -1.96 22.07
N PRO A 277 23.81 -3.01 21.44
CA PRO A 277 23.42 -3.59 20.16
C PRO A 277 22.26 -4.61 20.27
N PRO A 278 21.57 -4.96 19.15
CA PRO A 278 21.74 -4.48 17.78
C PRO A 278 21.37 -3.01 17.55
N ASP A 279 22.02 -2.40 16.55
CA ASP A 279 21.63 -1.10 15.99
C ASP A 279 20.73 -1.34 14.77
N ILE A 280 19.58 -0.67 14.71
CA ILE A 280 18.61 -0.79 13.62
C ILE A 280 18.34 0.61 13.04
N VAL A 281 18.43 0.77 11.73
CA VAL A 281 17.95 1.96 11.02
C VAL A 281 16.64 1.60 10.32
N PHE A 282 15.57 2.32 10.67
CA PHE A 282 14.23 2.09 10.17
C PHE A 282 13.91 3.07 9.03
N ALA A 283 13.80 2.55 7.81
CA ALA A 283 13.36 3.28 6.63
C ALA A 283 11.84 3.14 6.46
N PRO A 284 11.07 4.24 6.58
CA PRO A 284 9.61 4.17 6.59
C PRO A 284 8.98 4.07 5.20
N GLY A 285 7.74 3.56 5.18
CA GLY A 285 6.85 3.56 4.02
C GLY A 285 6.29 4.95 3.69
N ILE A 286 5.20 5.01 2.91
CA ILE A 286 4.60 6.30 2.50
C ILE A 286 4.11 7.16 3.69
N ILE A 287 3.95 6.56 4.86
CA ILE A 287 3.74 7.26 6.13
C ILE A 287 5.12 7.52 6.72
N SER A 288 5.54 8.77 6.74
CA SER A 288 6.87 9.20 7.20
C SER A 288 6.77 10.50 7.98
N HIS A 289 6.52 10.39 9.28
CA HIS A 289 6.42 11.54 10.18
C HIS A 289 6.72 11.14 11.64
N GLN A 290 7.75 11.74 12.27
CA GLN A 290 8.27 11.28 13.56
C GLN A 290 7.26 11.37 14.73
N ASN A 291 6.33 12.33 14.70
CA ASN A 291 5.27 12.40 15.71
C ASN A 291 4.21 11.31 15.48
N ILE A 292 3.78 11.06 14.24
CA ILE A 292 2.84 9.98 13.92
C ILE A 292 3.44 8.62 14.33
N PHE A 293 4.71 8.35 14.02
CA PHE A 293 5.39 7.14 14.48
C PHE A 293 5.45 6.99 16.00
N GLY A 294 5.51 8.11 16.74
CA GLY A 294 5.56 8.10 18.20
C GLY A 294 4.18 7.94 18.86
N ASN A 295 3.09 8.19 18.13
CA ASN A 295 1.76 8.32 18.73
C ASN A 295 0.72 7.35 18.15
N MET A 296 0.83 6.94 16.89
CA MET A 296 -0.09 6.00 16.23
C MET A 296 0.16 4.57 16.71
N PRO A 297 -0.80 3.84 17.31
CA PRO A 297 -0.51 2.63 18.08
C PRO A 297 0.20 1.53 17.29
N PRO A 298 -0.23 1.14 16.07
CA PRO A 298 0.51 0.15 15.29
C PRO A 298 1.99 0.47 15.07
N LEU A 299 2.30 1.73 14.75
CA LEU A 299 3.68 2.16 14.48
C LEU A 299 4.47 2.34 15.78
N ARG A 300 3.88 3.04 16.76
CA ARG A 300 4.47 3.29 18.08
C ARG A 300 4.82 1.99 18.77
N ASP A 301 3.88 1.06 18.83
CA ASP A 301 4.04 -0.18 19.60
C ASP A 301 5.01 -1.12 18.89
N SER A 302 5.04 -1.15 17.56
CA SER A 302 6.05 -1.87 16.79
C SER A 302 7.46 -1.36 17.07
N ILE A 303 7.67 -0.04 17.00
CA ILE A 303 8.97 0.58 17.31
C ILE A 303 9.35 0.36 18.79
N ALA A 304 8.40 0.48 19.71
CA ALA A 304 8.63 0.24 21.13
C ALA A 304 9.03 -1.21 21.42
N GLN A 305 8.44 -2.20 20.74
CA GLN A 305 8.80 -3.60 20.88
C GLN A 305 10.21 -3.89 20.34
N LEU A 306 10.59 -3.34 19.19
CA LEU A 306 11.95 -3.45 18.66
C LEU A 306 12.98 -2.76 19.57
N ALA A 307 12.65 -1.58 20.11
CA ALA A 307 13.52 -0.82 21.01
C ALA A 307 13.81 -1.53 22.35
N LYS A 308 13.04 -2.55 22.75
CA LYS A 308 13.30 -3.32 23.97
C LYS A 308 14.60 -4.12 23.92
N PHE A 309 15.07 -4.49 22.73
CA PHE A 309 16.30 -5.26 22.55
C PHE A 309 17.30 -4.60 21.62
N SER A 310 17.02 -3.40 21.09
CA SER A 310 17.84 -2.73 20.08
C SER A 310 17.89 -1.22 20.29
N ARG A 311 18.93 -0.57 19.74
CA ARG A 311 18.92 0.86 19.46
C ARG A 311 18.34 1.06 18.07
N ILE A 312 17.14 1.62 17.99
CA ILE A 312 16.45 1.88 16.73
C ILE A 312 16.50 3.37 16.37
N VAL A 313 16.90 3.66 15.13
CA VAL A 313 16.97 4.99 14.54
C VAL A 313 15.89 5.13 13.48
N THR A 314 14.87 5.93 13.75
CA THR A 314 13.78 6.25 12.81
C THR A 314 14.01 7.62 12.21
N PHE A 315 13.71 7.83 10.93
CA PHE A 315 13.84 9.14 10.29
C PHE A 315 12.64 9.48 9.42
N ASP A 316 12.40 10.76 9.21
CA ASP A 316 11.46 11.25 8.21
C ASP A 316 12.20 11.40 6.88
N LYS A 317 11.67 10.79 5.83
CA LYS A 317 12.22 10.94 4.47
C LYS A 317 12.22 12.41 4.08
N ARG A 318 13.25 12.83 3.33
CA ARG A 318 13.30 14.16 2.72
C ARG A 318 11.96 14.50 2.05
N GLY A 319 11.47 15.73 2.24
CA GLY A 319 10.18 16.16 1.72
C GLY A 319 8.95 15.72 2.51
N GLN A 320 9.11 15.00 3.62
CA GLN A 320 8.02 14.53 4.49
C GLN A 320 8.32 14.78 5.97
N GLY A 321 7.25 14.83 6.76
CA GLY A 321 7.35 14.93 8.22
C GLY A 321 8.06 16.19 8.68
N LEU A 322 9.05 16.02 9.55
CA LEU A 322 9.86 17.10 10.11
C LEU A 322 11.15 17.36 9.32
N SER A 323 11.43 16.61 8.25
CA SER A 323 12.57 16.85 7.36
C SER A 323 12.31 18.02 6.41
N ASP A 324 13.39 18.62 5.90
CA ASP A 324 13.26 19.76 4.99
C ASP A 324 12.43 19.40 3.74
N PRO A 325 11.59 20.33 3.23
CA PRO A 325 10.77 20.10 2.06
C PRO A 325 11.61 19.99 0.78
N THR A 326 11.12 19.23 -0.20
CA THR A 326 11.73 19.12 -1.53
C THR A 326 10.83 19.73 -2.61
N VAL A 327 11.44 20.28 -3.66
CA VAL A 327 10.72 20.88 -4.80
C VAL A 327 10.34 19.82 -5.86
N LYS A 328 11.18 18.80 -6.02
CA LYS A 328 10.99 17.68 -6.94
C LYS A 328 10.92 16.36 -6.15
N SER A 329 10.41 15.31 -6.81
CA SER A 329 10.47 13.96 -6.28
C SER A 329 11.94 13.51 -6.21
N PRO A 330 12.45 13.10 -5.04
CA PRO A 330 13.84 12.71 -4.91
C PRO A 330 14.09 11.31 -5.46
N THR A 331 15.26 11.13 -6.09
CA THR A 331 15.67 9.84 -6.65
C THR A 331 15.96 8.81 -5.56
N LEU A 332 16.03 7.53 -5.92
CA LEU A 332 16.37 6.49 -4.97
C LEU A 332 17.80 6.65 -4.41
N GLU A 333 18.75 7.13 -5.22
CA GLU A 333 20.12 7.46 -4.80
C GLU A 333 20.14 8.55 -3.73
N GLU A 334 19.38 9.62 -3.94
CA GLU A 334 19.23 10.70 -2.97
C GLU A 334 18.64 10.21 -1.64
N ARG A 335 17.71 9.26 -1.71
CA ARG A 335 17.06 8.69 -0.52
C ARG A 335 17.99 7.78 0.28
N ILE A 336 18.91 7.05 -0.36
CA ILE A 336 19.92 6.25 0.36
C ILE A 336 21.02 7.13 0.97
N ASP A 337 21.29 8.31 0.41
CA ASP A 337 22.14 9.32 1.05
C ASP A 337 21.56 9.80 2.39
N ASP A 338 20.23 9.87 2.54
CA ASP A 338 19.58 10.18 3.82
C ASP A 338 19.84 9.11 4.88
N ILE A 339 19.76 7.84 4.50
CA ILE A 339 20.09 6.71 5.40
C ILE A 339 21.53 6.86 5.88
N ARG A 340 22.47 7.13 4.95
CA ARG A 340 23.89 7.31 5.26
C ARG A 340 24.11 8.49 6.20
N ALA A 341 23.52 9.64 5.91
CA ALA A 341 23.63 10.84 6.73
C ALA A 341 23.11 10.62 8.15
N VAL A 342 21.94 9.97 8.28
CA VAL A 342 21.36 9.63 9.59
C VAL A 342 22.23 8.64 10.35
N MET A 343 22.77 7.62 9.68
CA MET A 343 23.73 6.69 10.28
C MET A 343 24.97 7.40 10.80
N ASP A 344 25.58 8.26 9.99
CA ASP A 344 26.80 8.99 10.34
C ASP A 344 26.57 9.93 11.53
N ASP A 345 25.48 10.72 11.52
CA ASP A 345 25.13 11.63 12.62
C ASP A 345 24.75 10.88 13.92
N ALA A 346 24.10 9.72 13.81
CA ALA A 346 23.79 8.86 14.95
C ALA A 346 25.00 8.03 15.44
N GLY A 347 26.15 8.11 14.76
CA GLY A 347 27.37 7.38 15.12
C GLY A 347 27.31 5.88 14.81
N LEU A 348 26.52 5.47 13.81
CA LEU A 348 26.34 4.08 13.38
C LEU A 348 27.32 3.71 12.28
N LYS A 349 28.34 2.93 12.63
CA LYS A 349 29.30 2.39 11.65
C LYS A 349 28.68 1.29 10.80
N ARG A 350 27.99 0.35 11.45
CA ARG A 350 27.17 -0.68 10.81
C ARG A 350 25.85 -0.81 11.55
N ALA A 351 24.79 -1.18 10.85
CA ALA A 351 23.48 -1.41 11.44
C ALA A 351 22.70 -2.46 10.64
N PHE A 352 21.66 -3.01 11.25
CA PHE A 352 20.58 -3.67 10.52
C PHE A 352 19.72 -2.60 9.84
N LEU A 353 19.33 -2.83 8.59
CA LEU A 353 18.40 -1.95 7.90
C LEU A 353 17.02 -2.58 7.90
N TYR A 354 16.04 -1.88 8.48
CA TYR A 354 14.65 -2.26 8.48
C TYR A 354 13.90 -1.44 7.43
N GLY A 355 13.49 -2.07 6.33
CA GLY A 355 12.77 -1.42 5.24
C GLY A 355 11.28 -1.77 5.25
N LEU A 356 10.43 -0.79 5.58
CA LEU A 356 8.97 -0.95 5.54
C LEU A 356 8.41 -0.40 4.21
N SER A 357 7.63 -1.20 3.47
CA SER A 357 6.91 -0.71 2.28
C SER A 357 7.85 -0.01 1.29
N GLU A 358 7.62 1.24 0.90
CA GLU A 358 8.54 2.07 0.11
C GLU A 358 10.00 2.10 0.63
N GLY A 359 10.21 1.97 1.94
CA GLY A 359 11.55 1.90 2.53
C GLY A 359 12.34 0.65 2.15
N GLY A 360 11.69 -0.42 1.68
CA GLY A 360 12.36 -1.66 1.25
C GLY A 360 13.31 -1.46 0.07
N PRO A 361 12.87 -0.92 -1.08
CA PRO A 361 13.76 -0.56 -2.19
C PRO A 361 14.94 0.33 -1.79
N MET A 362 14.74 1.25 -0.85
CA MET A 362 15.83 2.08 -0.30
C MET A 362 16.87 1.21 0.43
N CYS A 363 16.41 0.32 1.32
CA CYS A 363 17.30 -0.57 2.05
C CYS A 363 18.01 -1.59 1.13
N LEU A 364 17.31 -2.09 0.10
CA LEU A 364 17.89 -3.00 -0.90
C LEU A 364 19.01 -2.31 -1.67
N LEU A 365 18.76 -1.12 -2.22
CA LEU A 365 19.79 -0.38 -2.93
C LEU A 365 20.96 -0.03 -1.99
N PHE A 366 20.68 0.46 -0.79
CA PHE A 366 21.72 0.79 0.19
C PHE A 366 22.60 -0.41 0.53
N ALA A 367 22.02 -1.59 0.80
CA ALA A 367 22.76 -2.77 1.16
C ALA A 367 23.60 -3.35 0.02
N ALA A 368 23.16 -3.17 -1.23
CA ALA A 368 23.95 -3.53 -2.40
C ALA A 368 25.14 -2.58 -2.61
N THR A 369 24.90 -1.28 -2.41
CA THR A 369 25.91 -0.23 -2.62
C THR A 369 26.93 -0.12 -1.49
N TYR A 370 26.49 -0.29 -0.24
CA TYR A 370 27.31 -0.15 0.98
C TYR A 370 27.18 -1.39 1.90
N PRO A 371 27.47 -2.61 1.43
CA PRO A 371 27.31 -3.82 2.23
C PRO A 371 28.17 -3.80 3.50
N GLU A 372 29.31 -3.11 3.49
CA GLU A 372 30.18 -2.91 4.65
C GLU A 372 29.54 -2.05 5.75
N ARG A 373 28.48 -1.30 5.43
CA ARG A 373 27.69 -0.49 6.38
C ARG A 373 26.46 -1.25 6.91
N VAL A 374 26.16 -2.45 6.40
CA VAL A 374 24.93 -3.20 6.71
C VAL A 374 25.25 -4.55 7.35
N GLN A 375 24.69 -4.83 8.52
CA GLN A 375 24.83 -6.14 9.20
C GLN A 375 23.84 -7.18 8.68
N GLY A 376 22.64 -6.73 8.32
CA GLY A 376 21.59 -7.54 7.76
C GLY A 376 20.38 -6.69 7.36
N LEU A 377 19.52 -7.26 6.52
CA LEU A 377 18.28 -6.63 6.06
C LEU A 377 17.07 -7.26 6.76
N ILE A 378 16.13 -6.41 7.15
CA ILE A 378 14.80 -6.79 7.64
C ILE A 378 13.79 -6.08 6.74
N LEU A 379 13.12 -6.82 5.87
CA LEU A 379 12.22 -6.28 4.87
C LEU A 379 10.78 -6.61 5.25
N MET A 380 9.96 -5.59 5.48
CA MET A 380 8.59 -5.74 5.98
C MET A 380 7.58 -5.19 4.98
N GLY A 381 6.62 -6.02 4.56
CA GLY A 381 5.48 -5.58 3.73
C GLY A 381 5.92 -4.79 2.50
N THR A 382 6.95 -5.27 1.78
CA THR A 382 7.64 -4.52 0.73
C THR A 382 7.88 -5.36 -0.53
N THR A 383 8.50 -4.75 -1.54
CA THR A 383 8.79 -5.32 -2.86
C THR A 383 10.00 -4.65 -3.49
N ALA A 384 10.59 -5.27 -4.51
CA ALA A 384 11.63 -4.66 -5.35
C ALA A 384 11.05 -3.79 -6.47
N ARG A 385 9.78 -4.01 -6.84
CA ARG A 385 9.02 -3.24 -7.83
C ARG A 385 7.55 -3.22 -7.42
N PHE A 386 6.92 -2.05 -7.43
CA PHE A 386 5.49 -1.94 -7.09
C PHE A 386 4.59 -2.16 -8.29
N SER A 387 4.92 -1.57 -9.43
CA SER A 387 4.06 -1.61 -10.61
C SER A 387 4.14 -2.93 -11.36
N GLN A 388 3.00 -3.35 -11.90
CA GLN A 388 2.92 -4.49 -12.81
C GLN A 388 3.60 -4.17 -14.15
N SER A 389 4.34 -5.14 -14.68
CA SER A 389 4.89 -5.14 -16.04
C SER A 389 4.75 -6.54 -16.65
N ASP A 390 5.03 -6.68 -17.95
CA ASP A 390 4.92 -7.96 -18.66
C ASP A 390 5.82 -9.05 -18.05
N ASP A 391 7.02 -8.66 -17.61
CA ASP A 391 8.00 -9.48 -16.91
C ASP A 391 7.83 -9.48 -15.38
N TYR A 392 6.86 -8.73 -14.85
CA TYR A 392 6.52 -8.67 -13.42
C TYR A 392 4.99 -8.65 -13.21
N PRO A 393 4.29 -9.74 -13.58
CA PRO A 393 2.83 -9.78 -13.56
C PRO A 393 2.24 -9.75 -12.14
N ILE A 394 3.05 -10.04 -11.12
CA ILE A 394 2.62 -10.02 -9.72
C ILE A 394 2.51 -8.59 -9.15
N GLY A 395 3.05 -7.58 -9.85
CA GLY A 395 2.94 -6.16 -9.51
C GLY A 395 1.51 -5.64 -9.38
N THR A 396 1.35 -4.44 -8.85
CA THR A 396 0.08 -3.72 -8.80
C THR A 396 -0.09 -2.87 -10.05
N PRO A 397 -1.24 -2.88 -10.76
CA PRO A 397 -1.43 -2.03 -11.93
C PRO A 397 -1.15 -0.56 -11.62
N ALA A 398 -0.40 0.13 -12.48
CA ALA A 398 0.02 1.52 -12.23
C ALA A 398 -1.16 2.46 -11.91
N LYS A 399 -2.31 2.26 -12.58
CA LYS A 399 -3.54 3.02 -12.31
C LYS A 399 -4.07 2.87 -10.87
N GLU A 400 -3.88 1.70 -10.24
CA GLU A 400 -4.31 1.46 -8.87
C GLU A 400 -3.33 2.10 -7.87
N ILE A 401 -2.03 2.11 -8.18
CA ILE A 401 -1.04 2.88 -7.40
C ILE A 401 -1.39 4.38 -7.46
N MET A 402 -1.66 4.91 -8.66
CA MET A 402 -2.05 6.31 -8.84
C MET A 402 -3.39 6.67 -8.20
N LYS A 403 -4.28 5.70 -7.99
CA LYS A 403 -5.54 5.91 -7.27
C LYS A 403 -5.29 6.36 -5.83
N THR A 404 -4.22 5.90 -5.19
CA THR A 404 -3.79 6.37 -3.85
C THR A 404 -3.72 7.89 -3.79
N ALA A 405 -3.07 8.53 -4.76
CA ALA A 405 -2.98 9.99 -4.82
C ALA A 405 -4.37 10.66 -4.95
N SER A 406 -5.29 10.05 -5.69
CA SER A 406 -6.65 10.58 -5.87
C SER A 406 -7.54 10.45 -4.62
N VAL A 407 -7.27 9.46 -3.75
CA VAL A 407 -8.05 9.22 -2.53
C VAL A 407 -7.41 9.79 -1.26
N TRP A 408 -6.15 10.22 -1.36
CA TRP A 408 -5.39 10.77 -0.24
C TRP A 408 -6.11 11.95 0.42
N GLY A 409 -6.13 11.95 1.76
CA GLY A 409 -6.83 12.95 2.57
C GLY A 409 -8.33 12.68 2.75
N ARG A 410 -8.88 11.62 2.15
CA ARG A 410 -10.29 11.20 2.31
C ARG A 410 -10.47 10.09 3.34
N GLY A 411 -9.38 9.49 3.83
CA GLY A 411 -9.38 8.42 4.83
C GLY A 411 -9.76 7.05 4.29
N VAL A 412 -9.88 6.90 2.97
CA VAL A 412 -10.23 5.64 2.30
C VAL A 412 -9.12 4.60 2.47
N LEU A 413 -7.86 5.04 2.60
CA LEU A 413 -6.71 4.15 2.69
C LEU A 413 -6.56 3.49 4.07
N ARG A 414 -7.37 3.89 5.04
CA ARG A 414 -7.42 3.27 6.36
C ARG A 414 -7.68 1.77 6.26
N ASP A 415 -8.71 1.39 5.51
CA ASP A 415 -9.11 -0.01 5.37
C ASP A 415 -8.11 -0.85 4.54
N VAL A 416 -7.09 -0.19 3.97
CA VAL A 416 -5.99 -0.82 3.23
C VAL A 416 -4.73 -0.94 4.09
N PHE A 417 -4.35 0.11 4.81
CA PHE A 417 -3.11 0.12 5.60
C PHE A 417 -3.29 -0.37 7.04
N PHE A 418 -4.40 -0.01 7.68
CA PHE A 418 -4.65 -0.32 9.08
C PHE A 418 -6.12 -0.69 9.33
N PRO A 419 -6.66 -1.72 8.66
CA PRO A 419 -8.03 -2.18 8.87
C PRO A 419 -8.31 -2.63 10.31
N SER A 420 -7.30 -2.99 11.11
CA SER A 420 -7.53 -3.41 12.50
C SER A 420 -7.76 -2.27 13.49
N ILE A 421 -7.38 -1.03 13.17
CA ILE A 421 -7.64 0.10 14.08
C ILE A 421 -9.13 0.41 14.04
N SER A 422 -9.78 0.39 15.20
CA SER A 422 -11.21 0.74 15.33
C SER A 422 -11.45 2.24 15.17
N ARG A 423 -12.65 2.63 14.70
CA ARG A 423 -13.01 4.06 14.52
C ARG A 423 -13.23 4.76 15.85
N GLU A 424 -13.49 4.00 16.90
CA GLU A 424 -13.52 4.43 18.30
C GLU A 424 -12.12 4.82 18.77
N GLU A 425 -11.11 4.01 18.43
CA GLU A 425 -9.71 4.29 18.79
C GLU A 425 -9.15 5.46 17.98
N MET A 426 -9.33 5.44 16.66
CA MET A 426 -8.89 6.50 15.76
C MET A 426 -10.05 6.93 14.85
N PRO A 427 -10.74 8.03 15.16
CA PRO A 427 -11.83 8.55 14.34
C PRO A 427 -11.41 8.90 12.89
N ASP A 428 -12.33 8.80 11.94
CA ASP A 428 -12.07 9.06 10.51
C ASP A 428 -11.52 10.46 10.24
N ASN A 429 -11.99 11.48 10.96
CA ASN A 429 -11.49 12.84 10.81
C ASN A 429 -10.01 12.96 11.21
N VAL A 430 -9.57 12.16 12.19
CA VAL A 430 -8.17 12.11 12.64
C VAL A 430 -7.31 11.38 11.60
N TYR A 431 -7.79 10.27 11.04
CA TYR A 431 -7.07 9.59 9.95
C TYR A 431 -6.97 10.46 8.69
N ARG A 432 -8.04 11.17 8.31
CA ARG A 432 -8.01 12.14 7.20
C ARG A 432 -7.01 13.28 7.45
N ALA A 433 -6.96 13.79 8.68
CA ALA A 433 -6.01 14.82 9.07
C ALA A 433 -4.57 14.29 9.06
N MET A 434 -4.37 13.03 9.47
CA MET A 434 -3.08 12.33 9.35
C MET A 434 -2.58 12.27 7.91
N GLU A 435 -3.40 11.79 6.97
CA GLU A 435 -3.03 11.75 5.55
C GLU A 435 -2.59 13.14 5.05
N LYS A 436 -3.38 14.18 5.37
CA LYS A 436 -3.11 15.57 4.93
C LYS A 436 -1.84 16.17 5.55
N VAL A 437 -1.47 15.79 6.77
CA VAL A 437 -0.24 16.28 7.41
C VAL A 437 1.00 15.52 6.95
N ILE A 438 0.85 14.25 6.55
CA ILE A 438 1.95 13.46 5.97
C ILE A 438 2.36 14.02 4.61
N ALA A 439 1.39 14.27 3.72
CA ALA A 439 1.66 14.72 2.37
C ALA A 439 0.56 15.60 1.81
N SER A 440 0.97 16.66 1.10
CA SER A 440 0.09 17.47 0.25
C SER A 440 -0.40 16.65 -0.96
N PRO A 441 -1.49 17.08 -1.64
CA PRO A 441 -1.93 16.44 -2.88
C PRO A 441 -0.86 16.39 -3.98
N HIS A 442 0.01 17.40 -4.04
CA HIS A 442 1.12 17.42 -5.00
C HIS A 442 2.18 16.39 -4.64
N ASN A 443 2.62 16.37 -3.38
CA ASN A 443 3.68 15.47 -2.92
C ASN A 443 3.25 14.01 -2.98
N ILE A 444 2.01 13.68 -2.59
CA ILE A 444 1.54 12.28 -2.68
C ILE A 444 1.43 11.81 -4.13
N LYS A 445 1.06 12.70 -5.06
CA LYS A 445 1.03 12.37 -6.50
C LYS A 445 2.43 12.04 -7.00
N GLN A 446 3.41 12.88 -6.71
CA GLN A 446 4.82 12.64 -7.07
C GLN A 446 5.36 11.36 -6.43
N LEU A 447 4.95 11.07 -5.19
CA LEU A 447 5.30 9.82 -4.51
C LEU A 447 4.72 8.60 -5.25
N CYS A 448 3.45 8.66 -5.66
CA CYS A 448 2.82 7.57 -6.41
C CYS A 448 3.44 7.40 -7.80
N GLU A 449 3.76 8.50 -8.50
CA GLU A 449 4.49 8.45 -9.79
C GLU A 449 5.83 7.74 -9.59
N MET A 450 6.59 8.12 -8.56
CA MET A 450 7.84 7.45 -8.21
C MET A 450 7.66 5.97 -7.84
N LEU A 451 6.62 5.60 -7.08
CA LEU A 451 6.33 4.19 -6.77
C LEU A 451 6.02 3.37 -8.03
N VAL A 452 5.34 3.96 -9.02
CA VAL A 452 5.10 3.31 -10.31
C VAL A 452 6.43 3.00 -11.02
N ASP A 453 7.40 3.88 -10.92
CA ASP A 453 8.66 3.77 -11.66
C ASP A 453 9.74 2.98 -10.91
N ILE A 454 9.62 2.75 -9.59
CA ILE A 454 10.66 2.06 -8.81
C ILE A 454 10.83 0.64 -9.34
N ASP A 455 12.07 0.29 -9.69
CA ASP A 455 12.48 -1.06 -9.98
C ASP A 455 13.92 -1.32 -9.53
N VAL A 456 14.08 -2.09 -8.46
CA VAL A 456 15.39 -2.56 -7.97
C VAL A 456 15.53 -4.07 -8.11
N ARG A 457 14.76 -4.72 -8.99
CA ARG A 457 14.85 -6.19 -9.18
C ARG A 457 16.24 -6.64 -9.61
N SER A 458 16.93 -5.84 -10.42
CA SER A 458 18.32 -6.08 -10.85
C SER A 458 19.34 -6.06 -9.71
N VAL A 459 18.99 -5.44 -8.57
CA VAL A 459 19.85 -5.31 -7.39
C VAL A 459 19.79 -6.57 -6.51
N LEU A 460 18.70 -7.34 -6.54
CA LEU A 460 18.47 -8.45 -5.61
C LEU A 460 19.59 -9.50 -5.59
N PRO A 461 20.15 -9.95 -6.75
CA PRO A 461 21.23 -10.93 -6.75
C PRO A 461 22.56 -10.40 -6.16
N ALA A 462 22.71 -9.08 -6.07
CA ALA A 462 23.91 -8.44 -5.53
C ALA A 462 23.91 -8.32 -4.00
N ILE A 463 22.78 -8.60 -3.34
CA ILE A 463 22.64 -8.54 -1.89
C ILE A 463 23.42 -9.69 -1.25
N GLN A 464 24.44 -9.36 -0.47
CA GLN A 464 25.32 -10.32 0.20
C GLN A 464 25.10 -10.43 1.71
N VAL A 465 24.31 -9.52 2.27
CA VAL A 465 24.03 -9.51 3.71
C VAL A 465 22.87 -10.46 4.03
N PRO A 466 22.89 -11.11 5.21
CA PRO A 466 21.74 -11.89 5.67
C PRO A 466 20.45 -11.08 5.58
N THR A 467 19.37 -11.69 5.10
CA THR A 467 18.10 -11.00 4.84
C THR A 467 16.94 -11.77 5.43
N LEU A 468 16.11 -11.09 6.22
CA LEU A 468 14.84 -11.59 6.74
C LEU A 468 13.69 -10.79 6.10
N VAL A 469 12.78 -11.49 5.43
CA VAL A 469 11.58 -10.94 4.81
C VAL A 469 10.36 -11.32 5.66
N LEU A 470 9.64 -10.31 6.14
CA LEU A 470 8.44 -10.42 6.96
C LEU A 470 7.23 -9.93 6.16
N HIS A 471 6.13 -10.67 6.17
CA HIS A 471 4.95 -10.26 5.43
C HIS A 471 3.64 -10.74 6.06
N PHE A 472 2.66 -9.85 6.20
CA PHE A 472 1.31 -10.23 6.61
C PHE A 472 0.55 -10.93 5.47
N SER A 473 -0.10 -12.04 5.78
CA SER A 473 -0.87 -12.83 4.82
C SER A 473 -2.04 -12.06 4.21
N GLY A 474 -2.63 -11.13 4.97
CA GLY A 474 -3.77 -10.30 4.59
C GLY A 474 -3.41 -8.87 4.19
N ASP A 475 -2.14 -8.55 3.95
CA ASP A 475 -1.70 -7.21 3.54
C ASP A 475 -2.37 -6.81 2.20
N LEU A 476 -3.26 -5.82 2.27
CA LEU A 476 -3.99 -5.28 1.12
C LEU A 476 -3.20 -4.19 0.38
N ALA A 477 -2.23 -3.55 1.03
CA ALA A 477 -1.41 -2.51 0.44
C ALA A 477 -0.34 -3.12 -0.47
N ILE A 478 0.40 -4.11 0.04
CA ILE A 478 1.45 -4.82 -0.68
C ILE A 478 1.18 -6.32 -0.57
N PRO A 479 0.63 -6.97 -1.61
CA PRO A 479 0.27 -8.38 -1.53
C PRO A 479 1.48 -9.28 -1.24
N ILE A 480 1.28 -10.27 -0.36
CA ILE A 480 2.33 -11.20 0.13
C ILE A 480 3.19 -11.87 -0.95
N ARG A 481 2.64 -12.10 -2.15
CA ARG A 481 3.40 -12.65 -3.29
C ARG A 481 4.63 -11.80 -3.66
N MET A 482 4.59 -10.49 -3.41
CA MET A 482 5.73 -9.61 -3.66
C MET A 482 6.85 -9.80 -2.62
N GLY A 483 6.51 -10.06 -1.36
CA GLY A 483 7.50 -10.43 -0.34
C GLY A 483 8.12 -11.80 -0.61
N ARG A 484 7.31 -12.77 -1.07
CA ARG A 484 7.84 -14.09 -1.51
C ARG A 484 8.82 -13.95 -2.67
N TYR A 485 8.51 -13.09 -3.65
CA TYR A 485 9.43 -12.79 -4.75
C TYR A 485 10.79 -12.27 -4.24
N LEU A 486 10.81 -11.38 -3.23
CA LEU A 486 12.06 -10.93 -2.62
C LEU A 486 12.87 -12.09 -2.04
N ALA A 487 12.23 -12.95 -1.23
CA ALA A 487 12.90 -14.08 -0.60
C ALA A 487 13.43 -15.11 -1.62
N GLU A 488 12.76 -15.28 -2.75
CA GLU A 488 13.19 -16.18 -3.83
C GLU A 488 14.40 -15.63 -4.63
N HIS A 489 14.55 -14.31 -4.72
CA HIS A 489 15.56 -13.66 -5.58
C HIS A 489 16.74 -13.06 -4.82
N ILE A 490 16.65 -12.95 -3.49
CA ILE A 490 17.77 -12.53 -2.63
C ILE A 490 18.50 -13.79 -2.13
N PRO A 491 19.81 -13.93 -2.40
CA PRO A 491 20.57 -15.10 -1.97
C PRO A 491 20.50 -15.32 -0.45
N GLY A 492 20.05 -16.51 -0.04
CA GLY A 492 19.99 -16.88 1.37
C GLY A 492 18.96 -16.12 2.21
N ALA A 493 18.02 -15.41 1.58
CA ALA A 493 16.96 -14.73 2.29
C ALA A 493 16.00 -15.72 2.96
N GLU A 494 15.56 -15.34 4.15
CA GLU A 494 14.57 -16.05 4.91
C GLU A 494 13.21 -15.38 4.78
N PHE A 495 12.14 -16.16 4.60
CA PHE A 495 10.77 -15.66 4.56
C PHE A 495 9.99 -16.08 5.79
N PHE A 496 9.29 -15.13 6.40
CA PHE A 496 8.42 -15.36 7.55
C PHE A 496 7.06 -14.71 7.32
N GLU A 497 6.05 -15.56 7.13
CA GLU A 497 4.65 -15.16 6.96
C GLU A 497 3.97 -14.94 8.31
N MET A 498 3.25 -13.84 8.43
CA MET A 498 2.51 -13.47 9.63
C MET A 498 1.02 -13.47 9.37
N ALA A 499 0.23 -13.97 10.32
CA ALA A 499 -1.21 -13.75 10.28
C ALA A 499 -1.53 -12.28 10.62
N GLY A 500 -2.42 -11.65 9.86
CA GLY A 500 -2.83 -10.26 10.04
C GLY A 500 -3.20 -9.59 8.73
N SER A 501 -3.90 -8.46 8.82
CA SER A 501 -4.37 -7.67 7.67
C SER A 501 -3.75 -6.28 7.59
N ASP A 502 -3.12 -5.82 8.67
CA ASP A 502 -2.46 -4.52 8.71
C ASP A 502 -1.17 -4.55 7.91
N HIS A 503 -0.81 -3.40 7.33
CA HIS A 503 0.37 -3.28 6.48
C HIS A 503 1.67 -3.21 7.30
N ALA A 504 1.61 -2.63 8.50
CA ALA A 504 2.81 -2.25 9.26
C ALA A 504 2.74 -2.52 10.77
N ASP A 505 1.73 -3.24 11.27
CA ASP A 505 1.57 -3.48 12.72
C ASP A 505 2.31 -4.73 13.21
N LEU A 506 3.65 -4.68 13.24
CA LEU A 506 4.47 -5.77 13.77
C LEU A 506 4.13 -6.12 15.23
N SER A 507 3.58 -5.16 16.00
CA SER A 507 3.26 -5.32 17.41
C SER A 507 2.23 -6.42 17.69
N THR A 508 1.38 -6.72 16.70
CA THR A 508 0.37 -7.78 16.74
C THR A 508 0.95 -9.19 16.58
N SER A 509 2.24 -9.30 16.21
CA SER A 509 2.93 -10.57 15.99
C SER A 509 4.16 -10.72 16.91
N PRO A 510 3.98 -11.15 18.18
CA PRO A 510 5.09 -11.39 19.09
C PRO A 510 6.11 -12.40 18.55
N GLU A 511 5.66 -13.37 17.75
CA GLU A 511 6.54 -14.33 17.10
C GLU A 511 7.48 -13.65 16.09
N ALA A 512 6.97 -12.71 15.29
CA ALA A 512 7.78 -11.95 14.36
C ALA A 512 8.78 -11.03 15.06
N VAL A 513 8.38 -10.38 16.16
CA VAL A 513 9.31 -9.58 16.96
C VAL A 513 10.45 -10.44 17.51
N LYS A 514 10.11 -11.61 18.05
CA LYS A 514 11.11 -12.59 18.51
C LYS A 514 11.98 -13.09 17.35
N ARG A 515 11.41 -13.25 16.16
CA ARG A 515 12.14 -13.64 14.94
C ARG A 515 13.20 -12.63 14.56
N VAL A 516 12.84 -11.34 14.54
CA VAL A 516 13.76 -10.23 14.29
C VAL A 516 14.86 -10.20 15.34
N GLU A 517 14.51 -10.34 16.61
CA GLU A 517 15.49 -10.38 17.71
C GLU A 517 16.49 -11.52 17.54
N GLN A 518 16.01 -12.73 17.25
CA GLN A 518 16.85 -13.92 17.04
C GLN A 518 17.74 -13.79 15.81
N PHE A 519 17.21 -13.25 14.72
CA PHE A 519 17.95 -12.98 13.50
C PHE A 519 19.12 -12.03 13.76
N CYS A 520 18.86 -10.88 14.39
CA CYS A 520 19.90 -9.91 14.73
C CYS A 520 20.94 -10.47 15.69
N LYS A 521 20.52 -11.14 16.77
CA LYS A 521 21.43 -11.75 17.75
C LYS A 521 22.27 -12.87 17.16
N GLY A 522 21.70 -13.67 16.25
CA GLY A 522 22.41 -14.73 15.54
C GLY A 522 23.59 -14.19 14.74
N ILE A 523 23.36 -13.12 13.97
CA ILE A 523 24.37 -12.46 13.14
C ILE A 523 25.47 -11.83 13.99
N LEU A 524 25.09 -11.08 15.03
CA LEU A 524 26.07 -10.48 15.95
C LEU A 524 26.96 -11.52 16.64
N LYS A 525 26.39 -12.68 16.97
CA LYS A 525 27.15 -13.78 17.57
C LYS A 525 28.14 -14.40 16.58
N SER A 526 27.78 -14.56 15.31
CA SER A 526 28.69 -15.06 14.27
C SER A 526 29.81 -14.07 13.96
N GLU A 527 29.52 -12.77 13.86
CA GLU A 527 30.53 -11.73 13.56
C GLU A 527 31.62 -11.66 14.63
N ASN A 528 31.27 -11.82 15.91
CA ASN A 528 32.24 -11.87 17.00
C ASN A 528 33.16 -13.11 16.98
N SER A 529 32.83 -14.13 16.18
CA SER A 529 33.60 -15.37 16.06
C SER A 529 34.49 -15.44 14.82
N THR A 530 34.32 -14.53 13.86
CA THR A 530 35.05 -14.49 12.58
C THR A 530 35.83 -13.19 12.45
N THR A 531 37.17 -13.26 12.47
CA THR A 531 38.09 -12.10 12.36
C THR A 531 38.31 -11.57 10.95
N ASP A 532 37.52 -12.00 9.96
CA ASP A 532 37.72 -11.56 8.57
C ASP A 532 36.50 -10.78 8.09
N HIS A 533 36.54 -9.45 8.27
CA HIS A 533 35.63 -8.56 7.56
C HIS A 533 36.24 -8.32 6.18
N GLY A 534 36.15 -9.37 5.37
CA GLY A 534 36.77 -9.45 4.06
C GLY A 534 36.28 -8.34 3.15
N HIS A 535 37.24 -7.67 2.53
CA HIS A 535 37.05 -6.82 1.36
C HIS A 535 36.13 -7.53 0.34
N GLY A 536 34.91 -7.03 0.22
CA GLY A 536 33.82 -7.68 -0.51
C GLY A 536 33.53 -7.00 -1.83
N THR A 537 33.04 -7.80 -2.77
CA THR A 537 32.41 -7.34 -3.99
C THR A 537 31.21 -6.44 -3.63
N ILE A 538 31.09 -5.24 -4.19
CA ILE A 538 29.97 -4.33 -3.95
C ILE A 538 29.21 -4.07 -5.23
N LEU A 539 27.93 -3.70 -5.16
CA LEU A 539 27.27 -3.13 -6.33
C LEU A 539 27.79 -1.71 -6.53
N ALA A 540 28.38 -1.45 -7.69
CA ALA A 540 28.83 -0.12 -8.02
C ALA A 540 28.62 0.20 -9.50
N THR A 541 28.42 1.47 -9.79
CA THR A 541 28.48 1.97 -11.16
C THR A 541 29.91 2.34 -11.47
N VAL A 542 30.51 1.62 -12.41
CA VAL A 542 31.85 1.90 -12.88
C VAL A 542 31.77 2.65 -14.21
N LEU A 543 32.56 3.71 -14.29
CA LEU A 543 32.78 4.51 -15.48
C LEU A 543 34.16 4.19 -16.01
N ALA A 544 34.25 3.85 -17.29
CA ALA A 544 35.51 3.75 -18.02
C ALA A 544 35.54 4.81 -19.13
N ILE A 545 36.61 5.62 -19.13
CA ILE A 545 36.81 6.68 -20.12
C ILE A 545 38.10 6.44 -20.91
N LYS A 546 37.99 6.56 -22.23
CA LYS A 546 39.11 6.58 -23.16
C LYS A 546 39.14 7.95 -23.82
N ALA A 547 39.93 8.86 -23.25
CA ALA A 547 40.00 10.27 -23.65
C ALA A 547 41.32 10.69 -24.33
N GLY A 548 42.30 9.80 -24.46
CA GLY A 548 43.66 10.21 -24.87
C GLY A 548 44.30 11.19 -23.87
N ARG A 549 45.23 12.06 -24.32
CA ARG A 549 46.00 12.99 -23.46
C ARG A 549 45.25 14.27 -23.05
N SER A 550 44.01 14.49 -23.50
CA SER A 550 43.31 15.78 -23.34
C SER A 550 42.87 16.10 -21.91
N ILE A 551 42.45 15.08 -21.14
CA ILE A 551 42.08 15.24 -19.73
C ILE A 551 43.32 14.92 -18.87
N SER A 552 43.68 15.74 -17.88
CA SER A 552 44.76 15.42 -16.92
C SER A 552 44.24 14.53 -15.78
N ASP A 553 45.13 13.80 -15.10
CA ASP A 553 44.72 12.96 -13.95
C ASP A 553 44.14 13.80 -12.80
N GLU A 554 44.65 15.03 -12.62
CA GLU A 554 44.13 15.98 -11.64
C GLU A 554 42.72 16.44 -12.00
N ALA A 555 42.47 16.80 -13.27
CA ALA A 555 41.15 17.22 -13.74
C ALA A 555 40.14 16.06 -13.64
N PHE A 556 40.54 14.86 -14.06
CA PHE A 556 39.74 13.65 -13.92
C PHE A 556 39.39 13.39 -12.46
N GLY A 557 40.38 13.39 -11.56
CA GLY A 557 40.18 13.17 -10.13
C GLY A 557 39.24 14.20 -9.49
N LYS A 558 39.41 15.49 -9.80
CA LYS A 558 38.54 16.57 -9.31
C LYS A 558 37.10 16.42 -9.78
N THR A 559 36.89 16.15 -11.08
CA THR A 559 35.54 15.98 -11.62
C THR A 559 34.86 14.74 -11.03
N VAL A 560 35.58 13.62 -10.91
CA VAL A 560 35.04 12.39 -10.30
C VAL A 560 34.64 12.63 -8.84
N GLN A 561 35.49 13.30 -8.05
CA GLN A 561 35.21 13.62 -6.65
C GLN A 561 34.03 14.59 -6.47
N ALA A 562 33.83 15.53 -7.41
CA ALA A 562 32.70 16.46 -7.36
C ALA A 562 31.33 15.74 -7.42
N TYR A 563 31.31 14.53 -7.99
CA TYR A 563 30.13 13.66 -8.07
C TYR A 563 30.19 12.49 -7.07
N ASN A 564 30.92 12.63 -5.96
CA ASN A 564 31.16 11.59 -4.95
C ASN A 564 31.74 10.27 -5.51
N GLY A 565 32.34 10.32 -6.70
CA GLY A 565 33.04 9.17 -7.27
C GLY A 565 34.43 8.99 -6.66
N ARG A 566 34.92 7.76 -6.74
CA ARG A 566 36.29 7.39 -6.39
C ARG A 566 37.08 7.09 -7.67
N PRO A 567 38.13 7.87 -7.99
CA PRO A 567 38.99 7.55 -9.12
C PRO A 567 39.79 6.27 -8.83
N GLY A 568 39.94 5.41 -9.84
CA GLY A 568 40.73 4.18 -9.78
C GLY A 568 41.72 4.07 -10.94
N GLY A 569 42.67 3.15 -10.79
CA GLY A 569 43.64 2.84 -11.84
C GLY A 569 43.02 1.91 -12.89
N GLY A 570 43.12 2.28 -14.17
CA GLY A 570 42.68 1.42 -15.27
C GLY A 570 43.83 0.66 -15.95
N ALA A 571 43.48 -0.41 -16.65
CA ALA A 571 44.37 -1.10 -17.59
C ALA A 571 44.36 -0.41 -18.97
N ASP A 572 45.44 -0.58 -19.73
CA ASP A 572 45.52 -0.23 -21.16
C ASP A 572 45.21 1.24 -21.54
N GLY A 573 45.48 2.18 -20.62
CA GLY A 573 45.38 3.62 -20.89
C GLY A 573 43.98 4.22 -20.77
N ALA A 574 42.98 3.44 -20.38
CA ALA A 574 41.66 3.95 -19.97
C ALA A 574 41.71 4.40 -18.50
N ARG A 575 41.07 5.52 -18.18
CA ARG A 575 40.86 5.92 -16.77
C ARG A 575 39.53 5.34 -16.28
N GLN A 576 39.49 5.00 -15.00
CA GLN A 576 38.32 4.38 -14.39
C GLN A 576 37.90 5.13 -13.14
N ALA A 577 36.61 5.15 -12.87
CA ALA A 577 36.05 5.68 -11.63
C ALA A 577 34.88 4.83 -11.18
N VAL A 578 34.73 4.70 -9.86
CA VAL A 578 33.60 4.02 -9.23
C VAL A 578 32.67 5.04 -8.62
N PHE A 579 31.37 4.84 -8.82
CA PHE A 579 30.30 5.63 -8.23
C PHE A 579 29.36 4.69 -7.48
N ASP A 580 28.85 5.21 -6.37
CA ASP A 580 27.82 4.59 -5.55
C ASP A 580 26.39 4.85 -6.08
N GLY A 581 26.27 5.42 -7.28
CA GLY A 581 25.00 5.73 -7.93
C GLY A 581 25.12 5.93 -9.45
N PRO A 582 24.25 5.34 -10.28
CA PRO A 582 24.28 5.50 -11.73
C PRO A 582 24.05 6.94 -12.23
N THR A 583 23.18 7.70 -11.57
CA THR A 583 22.87 9.09 -11.95
C THR A 583 24.11 9.97 -11.82
N ARG A 584 24.83 9.86 -10.69
CA ARG A 584 26.09 10.56 -10.45
C ARG A 584 27.15 10.23 -11.49
N ALA A 585 27.26 8.95 -11.85
CA ALA A 585 28.22 8.48 -12.84
C ALA A 585 27.94 9.10 -14.22
N VAL A 586 26.67 9.18 -14.63
CA VAL A 586 26.29 9.78 -15.93
C VAL A 586 26.50 11.28 -15.95
N HIS A 587 26.15 12.03 -14.89
CA HIS A 587 26.45 13.46 -14.83
C HIS A 587 27.96 13.74 -14.84
N CYS A 588 28.74 12.91 -14.13
CA CYS A 588 30.19 12.97 -14.22
C CYS A 588 30.68 12.69 -15.64
N ALA A 589 30.10 11.71 -16.34
CA ALA A 589 30.43 11.42 -17.73
C ALA A 589 30.17 12.61 -18.65
N PHE A 590 29.07 13.35 -18.47
CA PHE A 590 28.80 14.56 -19.26
C PHE A 590 29.87 15.64 -19.05
N ASP A 591 30.29 15.88 -17.81
CA ASP A 591 31.32 16.89 -17.53
C ASP A 591 32.72 16.45 -17.98
N LEU A 592 33.03 15.15 -17.88
CA LEU A 592 34.24 14.58 -18.46
C LEU A 592 34.24 14.65 -19.99
N MET A 593 33.09 14.48 -20.64
CA MET A 593 32.96 14.59 -22.10
C MET A 593 33.28 16.02 -22.57
N LYS A 594 32.74 17.03 -21.87
CA LYS A 594 33.06 18.45 -22.12
C LYS A 594 34.56 18.74 -21.94
N LEU A 595 35.16 18.22 -20.87
CA LEU A 595 36.60 18.39 -20.61
C LEU A 595 37.48 17.71 -21.67
N GLY A 596 37.00 16.61 -22.25
CA GLY A 596 37.66 15.90 -23.34
C GLY A 596 37.42 16.50 -24.73
N GLU A 597 36.76 17.66 -24.83
CA GLU A 597 36.35 18.29 -26.10
C GLU A 597 35.62 17.33 -27.04
N ASP A 598 34.75 16.48 -26.48
CA ASP A 598 33.98 15.45 -27.21
C ASP A 598 34.85 14.44 -27.98
N GLN A 599 36.16 14.37 -27.70
CA GLN A 599 37.07 13.34 -28.23
C GLN A 599 37.12 12.09 -27.32
N ALA A 600 36.54 12.18 -26.12
CA ALA A 600 36.45 11.07 -25.21
C ALA A 600 35.36 10.08 -25.64
N SER A 601 35.56 8.80 -25.29
CA SER A 601 34.50 7.79 -25.32
C SER A 601 34.31 7.26 -23.91
N ILE A 602 33.06 7.15 -23.47
CA ILE A 602 32.73 6.80 -22.09
C ILE A 602 31.73 5.64 -22.09
N GLY A 603 32.13 4.54 -21.45
CA GLY A 603 31.26 3.41 -21.14
C GLY A 603 30.89 3.43 -19.66
N LEU A 604 29.61 3.21 -19.35
CA LEU A 604 29.16 3.02 -17.97
C LEU A 604 28.42 1.69 -17.79
N HIS A 605 28.70 1.05 -16.66
CA HIS A 605 28.08 -0.22 -16.29
C HIS A 605 27.90 -0.30 -14.78
N THR A 606 26.73 -0.78 -14.34
CA THR A 606 26.45 -1.08 -12.94
C THR A 606 26.51 -2.58 -12.74
N GLY A 607 27.35 -3.01 -11.80
CA GLY A 607 27.58 -4.44 -11.56
C GLY A 607 28.36 -4.71 -10.28
N LEU A 608 28.45 -5.98 -9.94
CA LEU A 608 29.24 -6.49 -8.82
C LEU A 608 30.73 -6.25 -9.08
N THR A 609 31.33 -5.40 -8.25
CA THR A 609 32.66 -4.84 -8.43
C THR A 609 33.52 -5.08 -7.19
N GLU A 610 34.72 -5.61 -7.39
CA GLU A 610 35.70 -5.75 -6.31
C GLU A 610 36.56 -4.49 -6.24
N ILE A 611 36.71 -3.92 -5.04
CA ILE A 611 37.47 -2.69 -4.83
C ILE A 611 38.53 -2.92 -3.76
N ARG A 612 39.80 -2.72 -4.11
CA ARG A 612 40.95 -2.82 -3.19
C ARG A 612 41.81 -1.57 -3.29
N GLY A 613 41.62 -0.64 -2.36
CA GLY A 613 42.30 0.65 -2.43
C GLY A 613 41.89 1.41 -3.72
N SER A 614 42.84 1.66 -4.61
CA SER A 614 42.60 2.28 -5.92
C SER A 614 42.40 1.28 -7.07
N GLN A 615 42.53 -0.02 -6.81
CA GLN A 615 42.30 -1.05 -7.81
C GLN A 615 40.81 -1.41 -7.88
N ILE A 616 40.30 -1.45 -9.10
CA ILE A 616 38.94 -1.85 -9.45
C ILE A 616 39.08 -3.14 -10.26
N THR A 617 38.52 -4.24 -9.76
CA THR A 617 38.57 -5.56 -10.41
C THR A 617 37.19 -6.20 -10.47
N GLY A 618 37.08 -7.33 -11.16
CA GLY A 618 35.84 -8.09 -11.30
C GLY A 618 35.22 -7.99 -12.69
N ASP A 619 34.04 -8.58 -12.84
CA ASP A 619 33.38 -8.73 -14.13
C ASP A 619 32.92 -7.39 -14.71
N THR A 620 32.62 -6.40 -13.86
CA THR A 620 32.28 -5.04 -14.29
C THR A 620 33.36 -4.43 -15.20
N ILE A 621 34.64 -4.64 -14.89
CA ILE A 621 35.75 -4.13 -15.70
C ILE A 621 35.84 -4.87 -17.03
N LYS A 622 35.63 -6.20 -17.05
CA LYS A 622 35.64 -6.97 -18.31
C LYS A 622 34.55 -6.49 -19.27
N VAL A 623 33.35 -6.24 -18.73
CA VAL A 623 32.22 -5.68 -19.48
C VAL A 623 32.59 -4.31 -20.04
N LEU A 624 33.18 -3.43 -19.23
CA LEU A 624 33.56 -2.07 -19.67
C LEU A 624 34.72 -2.04 -20.66
N THR A 625 35.74 -2.89 -20.51
CA THR A 625 36.83 -3.01 -21.49
C THR A 625 36.27 -3.41 -22.85
N LYS A 626 35.42 -4.45 -22.88
CA LYS A 626 34.77 -4.91 -24.10
C LYS A 626 33.88 -3.84 -24.74
N LEU A 627 33.14 -3.09 -23.92
CA LEU A 627 32.32 -1.98 -24.40
C LEU A 627 33.19 -0.88 -25.01
N GLY A 628 34.24 -0.45 -24.28
CA GLY A 628 35.15 0.62 -24.67
C GLY A 628 35.88 0.39 -26.00
N ASP A 629 36.11 -0.85 -26.40
CA ASP A 629 36.72 -1.19 -27.69
C ASP A 629 35.81 -0.87 -28.90
N HIS A 630 34.52 -0.66 -28.68
CA HIS A 630 33.52 -0.44 -29.74
C HIS A 630 32.95 0.99 -29.74
N LEU A 631 33.30 1.82 -28.76
CA LEU A 631 32.78 3.18 -28.64
C LEU A 631 33.46 4.15 -29.61
N ARG A 632 32.67 5.07 -30.17
CA ARG A 632 33.19 6.16 -31.00
C ARG A 632 33.53 7.38 -30.13
N PRO A 633 34.47 8.23 -30.55
CA PRO A 633 34.69 9.53 -29.91
C PRO A 633 33.38 10.34 -29.84
N GLY A 634 33.12 10.94 -28.68
CA GLY A 634 31.94 11.75 -28.40
C GLY A 634 30.74 10.96 -27.85
N GLU A 635 30.86 9.63 -27.70
CA GLU A 635 29.75 8.79 -27.23
C GLU A 635 29.81 8.51 -25.72
N ILE A 636 28.63 8.61 -25.08
CA ILE A 636 28.36 8.05 -23.75
C ILE A 636 27.40 6.89 -23.94
N VAL A 637 27.86 5.66 -23.65
CA VAL A 637 27.06 4.44 -23.81
C VAL A 637 26.97 3.71 -22.48
N ILE A 638 25.78 3.20 -22.20
CA ILE A 638 25.45 2.52 -20.96
C ILE A 638 24.86 1.13 -21.23
N THR A 639 25.09 0.22 -20.29
CA THR A 639 24.47 -1.12 -20.32
C THR A 639 22.99 -1.11 -19.92
N GLY A 640 22.23 -2.13 -20.31
CA GLY A 640 20.82 -2.27 -19.93
C GLY A 640 20.53 -2.28 -18.43
N ILE A 641 21.41 -2.86 -17.61
CA ILE A 641 21.27 -2.83 -16.14
C ILE A 641 21.29 -1.38 -15.63
N LEU A 642 22.23 -0.59 -16.14
CA LEU A 642 22.36 0.81 -15.75
C LEU A 642 21.16 1.62 -16.25
N HIS A 643 20.73 1.39 -17.49
CA HIS A 643 19.50 1.99 -18.04
C HIS A 643 18.29 1.75 -17.14
N ASP A 644 18.08 0.52 -16.69
CA ASP A 644 16.93 0.16 -15.85
C ASP A 644 16.96 0.89 -14.50
N LEU A 645 18.15 1.22 -13.97
CA LEU A 645 18.31 2.03 -12.76
C LEU A 645 18.14 3.55 -12.98
N LEU A 646 18.22 4.01 -14.23
CA LEU A 646 18.08 5.43 -14.59
C LEU A 646 16.64 5.83 -14.94
N VAL A 647 15.70 4.88 -14.99
CA VAL A 647 14.30 5.13 -15.42
C VAL A 647 13.62 6.25 -14.63
N GLN A 648 14.04 6.49 -13.38
CA GLN A 648 13.49 7.54 -12.51
C GLN A 648 14.21 8.90 -12.58
N THR A 649 15.11 9.06 -13.53
CA THR A 649 15.97 10.25 -13.63
C THR A 649 15.58 11.10 -14.84
N GLU A 650 16.07 12.32 -14.88
CA GLU A 650 15.95 13.22 -16.03
C GLU A 650 16.88 12.83 -17.20
N ILE A 651 17.59 11.71 -17.09
CA ILE A 651 18.54 11.23 -18.09
C ILE A 651 17.78 10.47 -19.18
N GLU A 652 17.70 11.06 -20.37
CA GLU A 652 17.15 10.41 -21.54
C GLU A 652 18.14 9.43 -22.16
N THR A 653 17.64 8.27 -22.55
CA THR A 653 18.44 7.21 -23.17
C THR A 653 17.74 6.71 -24.43
N THR A 654 18.51 6.22 -25.39
CA THR A 654 18.00 5.59 -26.61
C THR A 654 18.73 4.31 -26.92
N ALA A 655 18.04 3.33 -27.49
CA ALA A 655 18.66 2.09 -27.94
C ALA A 655 19.89 2.41 -28.80
N TYR A 656 20.99 1.70 -28.54
CA TYR A 656 22.22 1.89 -29.27
C TYR A 656 22.17 1.04 -30.54
N ASP A 657 22.24 1.69 -31.71
CA ASP A 657 21.96 1.07 -33.02
C ASP A 657 22.99 0.00 -33.46
N GLN A 658 24.12 -0.14 -32.75
CA GLN A 658 25.12 -1.15 -33.06
C GLN A 658 24.91 -2.41 -32.21
N ASP A 659 24.80 -3.54 -32.89
CA ASP A 659 24.87 -4.86 -32.26
C ASP A 659 26.32 -5.18 -31.88
N ILE A 660 26.64 -5.06 -30.59
CA ILE A 660 27.97 -5.42 -30.04
C ILE A 660 27.84 -6.81 -29.45
N SER A 661 28.47 -7.79 -30.09
CA SER A 661 28.42 -9.20 -29.71
C SER A 661 28.65 -9.40 -28.21
N GLY A 662 27.69 -10.06 -27.54
CA GLY A 662 27.71 -10.36 -26.11
C GLY A 662 27.33 -9.20 -25.19
N PHE A 663 26.54 -8.24 -25.70
CA PHE A 663 25.70 -7.36 -24.90
C PHE A 663 24.24 -7.50 -25.37
N ASP A 664 23.32 -7.79 -24.44
CA ASP A 664 21.91 -7.98 -24.82
C ASP A 664 21.18 -6.65 -25.06
N ARG A 665 21.52 -5.60 -24.30
CA ARG A 665 20.91 -4.27 -24.39
C ARG A 665 21.94 -3.18 -24.08
N LEU A 666 22.12 -2.25 -25.03
CA LEU A 666 22.96 -1.06 -24.89
C LEU A 666 22.15 0.20 -25.23
N TYR A 667 22.49 1.30 -24.57
CA TYR A 667 21.79 2.57 -24.74
C TYR A 667 22.80 3.72 -24.84
N GLY A 668 22.57 4.64 -25.79
CA GLY A 668 23.23 5.94 -25.82
C GLY A 668 22.52 6.94 -24.90
N VAL A 669 23.27 7.81 -24.23
CA VAL A 669 22.71 8.86 -23.36
C VAL A 669 22.53 10.16 -24.16
N LYS A 670 21.33 10.76 -24.09
CA LYS A 670 21.01 12.05 -24.72
C LYS A 670 21.22 13.22 -23.74
N GLY A 671 21.82 14.30 -24.22
CA GLY A 671 22.22 15.43 -23.38
C GLY A 671 21.13 16.46 -23.11
N GLN A 672 21.02 16.90 -21.86
CA GLN A 672 20.78 18.31 -21.51
C GLN A 672 21.76 18.79 -20.43
N GLN A 673 22.17 20.05 -20.60
CA GLN A 673 23.13 20.83 -19.82
C GLN A 673 22.72 20.97 -18.33
N PRO A 674 23.68 21.11 -17.39
CA PRO A 674 23.35 21.54 -16.03
C PRO A 674 22.68 22.92 -16.06
N ALA A 675 21.63 23.05 -15.25
CA ALA A 675 20.87 24.28 -15.07
C ALA A 675 21.79 25.50 -14.87
N SER A 676 21.46 26.58 -15.58
CA SER A 676 22.17 27.85 -15.52
C SER A 676 22.15 28.48 -14.12
N ARG A 677 23.36 28.79 -13.61
CA ARG A 677 23.76 29.74 -12.55
C ARG A 677 23.16 29.60 -11.15
#